data_AF-A0A2G6GBH7-F1
#
_entry.id   AF-A0A2G6GBH7-F1
#
_cell.length_a   1.000
_cell.length_b   1.000
_cell.length_c   1.000
_cell.angle_alpha   90.00
_cell.angle_beta   90.00
_cell.angle_gamma   90.00
#
_symmetry.space_group_name_H-M   'P 1'
#
loop_
_entity.id
_entity.type
_entity.pdbx_description
1 polymer ?
#
loop_
_entity_poly.entity_id
_entity_poly.type
_entity_poly.pdbx_seq_one_letter_code
_entity_poly.pdbx_strand_id
1 'polypeptide(L)'
;MKWFSHGVLGKNARNLKYIRTKNKGKYTKLADNKLKTKEFLSPRGIPFAKNYAIIKTHQELKKFSLDSIDEDSFVIKPNMGSKGKGILVVKKTKKGEYISGGHEWSVEDLELHMLDILQGAFSLHGRDTIIIEEMLRPGKEFEKYCRHGLADIRLIICNYVPLTAMVRMPTVSSDGKANLALGGIGLGIDIATGNIISFFQNNKSYTGFFPKEYEFLQGSSLPYWDNILLFSSQIQYHTNLGYLALDWVITKDGPKLLEINARGGLEIQNINLVPLAARLAQIEKLKVTSPEKGVELAKSLFHRETMSSLGGKHILALSQKISLNGQEVDLRVNINKLQTQISEDLRKRFGDEFLVKLPKGGQLRIKSQSTLKNEKQTIILGQDSLKNCLIDPRRVSYITPKPAKWSDPLLNLDKNISNLGKKISISRVLRPINYFQEQDNFLADPFYYNPNFEYKRYTPKQIEIFKEGIKKVHEQLQERNIQSEPLFPLYEEKLREIEERLFFIEAYQMQDYPKMQQANRYLFGAFDEENLALSKKITFSHKKSGPKERKAMLGKILTIDEIMQHIHNYFKKYTIQEIPIKISTHTLSRIAISYKKEQPIINISHMASIREKEMQAILDHEIGTHLRRYLAGEKEGLDLLKKGTGYYISDEEGFAIYNSLLSLPEKYQKNTMYLNYFILTQIDTLSFVESAGLIKSIFPHKNFAEIFTHTLRLKRGICDGSAKTPGTTYWKDKIYVDGYIRTKKWIDDGGDTSKLFKGKIKISDLEILDTL
;
A
#
# COMPACT_ATOMS: atom_id res chain seq x y z
N MET A 1 -15.59 0.62 -22.10
CA MET A 1 -14.32 1.13 -22.69
C MET A 1 -13.14 0.51 -21.93
N LYS A 2 -11.99 0.27 -22.58
CA LYS A 2 -10.80 -0.38 -22.00
C LYS A 2 -9.68 0.64 -21.72
N TRP A 3 -9.77 1.41 -20.63
CA TRP A 3 -8.72 2.31 -20.13
C TRP A 3 -8.83 2.37 -18.59
N PHE A 4 -7.77 2.42 -17.77
CA PHE A 4 -6.38 1.97 -17.96
C PHE A 4 -5.97 1.07 -16.77
N SER A 5 -5.47 -0.14 -17.04
CA SER A 5 -4.34 -0.70 -16.30
C SER A 5 -3.20 -0.85 -17.31
N HIS A 6 -1.95 -0.61 -16.92
CA HIS A 6 -0.79 -0.86 -17.80
C HIS A 6 -0.49 -2.38 -17.93
N GLY A 7 -1.55 -3.19 -18.03
CA GLY A 7 -1.53 -4.65 -17.96
C GLY A 7 -1.09 -5.25 -16.61
N VAL A 8 -0.76 -4.46 -15.60
CA VAL A 8 -0.30 -4.96 -14.29
C VAL A 8 -1.47 -5.65 -13.57
N LEU A 9 -1.25 -6.87 -13.05
CA LEU A 9 -2.28 -7.62 -12.32
C LEU A 9 -2.26 -7.20 -10.84
N GLY A 10 -3.42 -6.81 -10.30
CA GLY A 10 -3.59 -6.56 -8.87
C GLY A 10 -4.01 -7.81 -8.10
N LYS A 11 -3.67 -7.91 -6.80
CA LYS A 11 -4.05 -9.05 -5.93
C LYS A 11 -5.55 -9.34 -5.96
N ASN A 12 -6.38 -8.29 -5.97
CA ASN A 12 -7.84 -8.44 -6.01
C ASN A 12 -8.34 -8.90 -7.39
N ALA A 13 -7.77 -8.37 -8.48
CA ALA A 13 -8.11 -8.82 -9.84
C ALA A 13 -7.71 -10.29 -10.06
N ARG A 14 -6.52 -10.70 -9.59
CA ARG A 14 -6.09 -12.11 -9.54
C ARG A 14 -7.09 -12.97 -8.75
N ASN A 15 -7.44 -12.53 -7.53
CA ASN A 15 -8.34 -13.27 -6.64
C ASN A 15 -9.75 -13.43 -7.23
N LEU A 16 -10.32 -12.38 -7.82
CA LEU A 16 -11.71 -12.39 -8.31
C LEU A 16 -11.82 -13.01 -9.71
N LYS A 17 -10.96 -12.62 -10.67
CA LYS A 17 -11.10 -13.04 -12.07
C LYS A 17 -10.49 -14.40 -12.40
N TYR A 18 -9.56 -14.90 -11.58
CA TYR A 18 -8.83 -16.13 -11.87
C TYR A 18 -8.93 -17.15 -10.75
N ILE A 19 -8.62 -16.78 -9.50
CA ILE A 19 -8.64 -17.76 -8.39
C ILE A 19 -10.09 -18.14 -8.03
N ARG A 20 -10.97 -17.20 -7.70
CA ARG A 20 -12.35 -17.50 -7.27
C ARG A 20 -13.20 -18.14 -8.37
N THR A 21 -12.97 -17.78 -9.63
CA THR A 21 -13.70 -18.29 -10.80
C THR A 21 -13.15 -19.63 -11.29
N LYS A 22 -11.81 -19.80 -11.33
CA LYS A 22 -11.17 -20.98 -11.97
C LYS A 22 -10.59 -22.00 -10.98
N ASN A 23 -10.41 -21.66 -9.70
CA ASN A 23 -9.96 -22.61 -8.66
C ASN A 23 -11.13 -22.98 -7.74
N LYS A 24 -11.86 -24.05 -8.06
CA LYS A 24 -12.93 -24.57 -7.19
C LYS A 24 -12.35 -25.01 -5.85
N GLY A 25 -13.08 -24.80 -4.75
CA GLY A 25 -12.59 -24.99 -3.38
C GLY A 25 -12.07 -26.41 -3.05
N LYS A 26 -12.53 -27.45 -3.76
CA LYS A 26 -11.98 -28.81 -3.62
C LYS A 26 -10.54 -28.95 -4.15
N TYR A 27 -10.18 -28.21 -5.20
CA TYR A 27 -8.84 -28.21 -5.79
C TYR A 27 -7.88 -27.31 -5.01
N THR A 28 -8.36 -26.21 -4.41
CA THR A 28 -7.50 -25.41 -3.52
C THR A 28 -7.13 -26.20 -2.26
N LYS A 29 -8.05 -27.01 -1.71
CA LYS A 29 -7.76 -27.93 -0.59
C LYS A 29 -6.75 -29.04 -0.93
N LEU A 30 -6.59 -29.39 -2.21
CA LEU A 30 -5.52 -30.29 -2.66
C LEU A 30 -4.17 -29.58 -2.56
N ALA A 31 -4.03 -28.39 -3.17
CA ALA A 31 -2.80 -27.60 -3.17
C ALA A 31 -2.37 -27.10 -1.77
N ASP A 32 -3.32 -26.77 -0.89
CA ASP A 32 -3.04 -26.38 0.49
C ASP A 32 -2.48 -27.57 1.35
N ASN A 33 -2.35 -28.79 0.79
CA ASN A 33 -1.82 -29.99 1.45
C ASN A 33 -0.67 -30.63 0.62
N LYS A 34 0.57 -30.57 1.13
CA LYS A 34 1.77 -31.00 0.41
C LYS A 34 1.79 -32.52 0.16
N LEU A 35 1.38 -33.33 1.15
CA LEU A 35 1.30 -34.78 1.01
C LEU A 35 0.31 -35.21 -0.08
N LYS A 36 -0.94 -34.74 -0.01
CA LYS A 36 -1.97 -35.08 -1.01
C LYS A 36 -1.58 -34.63 -2.42
N THR A 37 -0.91 -33.50 -2.53
CA THR A 37 -0.38 -33.00 -3.81
C THR A 37 0.68 -33.95 -4.39
N LYS A 38 1.61 -34.42 -3.56
CA LYS A 38 2.69 -35.35 -3.92
C LYS A 38 2.13 -36.73 -4.29
N GLU A 39 1.30 -37.32 -3.43
CA GLU A 39 0.58 -38.59 -3.68
C GLU A 39 -0.23 -38.55 -4.99
N PHE A 40 -0.85 -37.41 -5.31
CA PHE A 40 -1.64 -37.25 -6.53
C PHE A 40 -0.77 -37.10 -7.80
N LEU A 41 0.42 -36.48 -7.72
CA LEU A 41 1.20 -36.11 -8.90
C LEU A 41 2.40 -37.02 -9.18
N SER A 42 3.00 -37.68 -8.18
CA SER A 42 4.10 -38.61 -8.40
C SER A 42 3.74 -39.79 -9.32
N PRO A 43 2.56 -40.45 -9.21
CA PRO A 43 2.14 -41.49 -10.17
C PRO A 43 1.89 -40.97 -11.59
N ARG A 44 1.92 -39.65 -11.79
CA ARG A 44 1.73 -38.96 -13.07
C ARG A 44 3.04 -38.40 -13.63
N GLY A 45 4.19 -38.90 -13.14
CA GLY A 45 5.52 -38.56 -13.63
C GLY A 45 6.10 -37.25 -13.12
N ILE A 46 5.44 -36.55 -12.18
CA ILE A 46 5.96 -35.29 -11.62
C ILE A 46 6.99 -35.60 -10.52
N PRO A 47 8.25 -35.14 -10.63
CA PRO A 47 9.28 -35.43 -9.64
C PRO A 47 9.13 -34.59 -8.35
N PHE A 48 9.39 -35.21 -7.21
CA PHE A 48 9.44 -34.59 -5.88
C PHE A 48 10.65 -35.15 -5.10
N ALA A 49 10.97 -34.54 -3.95
CA ALA A 49 11.85 -35.15 -2.94
C ALA A 49 11.36 -36.56 -2.53
N LYS A 50 12.25 -37.51 -2.18
CA LYS A 50 11.83 -38.78 -1.55
C LYS A 50 11.31 -38.51 -0.12
N ASN A 51 10.18 -39.11 0.28
CA ASN A 51 9.76 -39.11 1.69
C ASN A 51 10.52 -40.22 2.44
N TYR A 52 10.95 -39.93 3.66
CA TYR A 52 11.51 -40.92 4.59
C TYR A 52 10.47 -41.30 5.66
N ALA A 53 9.77 -40.31 6.23
CA ALA A 53 8.73 -40.55 7.22
C ALA A 53 7.56 -39.55 7.11
N ILE A 54 6.38 -39.98 7.57
CA ILE A 54 5.17 -39.16 7.71
C ILE A 54 4.58 -39.46 9.08
N ILE A 55 4.47 -38.45 9.94
CA ILE A 55 4.03 -38.62 11.33
C ILE A 55 2.82 -37.72 11.57
N LYS A 56 1.67 -38.33 11.87
CA LYS A 56 0.36 -37.68 12.00
C LYS A 56 -0.11 -37.58 13.46
N THR A 57 0.46 -38.37 14.36
CA THR A 57 0.03 -38.44 15.77
C THR A 57 1.21 -38.46 16.74
N HIS A 58 0.94 -38.06 17.98
CA HIS A 58 1.90 -38.14 19.10
C HIS A 58 2.36 -39.57 19.39
N GLN A 59 1.49 -40.56 19.15
CA GLN A 59 1.83 -41.97 19.33
C GLN A 59 2.74 -42.50 18.22
N GLU A 60 2.58 -42.02 16.98
CA GLU A 60 3.53 -42.29 15.89
C GLU A 60 4.87 -41.63 16.17
N LEU A 61 4.89 -40.38 16.66
CA LEU A 61 6.14 -39.67 17.00
C LEU A 61 6.92 -40.41 18.08
N LYS A 62 6.27 -40.82 19.18
CA LYS A 62 6.89 -41.61 20.26
C LYS A 62 7.43 -42.99 19.85
N LYS A 63 7.05 -43.49 18.67
CA LYS A 63 7.53 -44.78 18.11
C LYS A 63 8.50 -44.58 16.96
N PHE A 64 8.75 -43.34 16.54
CA PHE A 64 9.63 -43.01 15.45
C PHE A 64 11.04 -42.75 15.98
N SER A 65 12.06 -43.33 15.34
CA SER A 65 13.46 -43.05 15.63
C SER A 65 14.09 -42.34 14.43
N LEU A 66 14.82 -41.26 14.68
CA LEU A 66 15.61 -40.56 13.65
C LEU A 66 16.72 -41.43 13.06
N ASP A 67 17.16 -42.48 13.77
CA ASP A 67 18.14 -43.46 13.28
C ASP A 67 17.56 -44.43 12.25
N SER A 68 16.23 -44.45 12.03
CA SER A 68 15.61 -45.21 10.95
C SER A 68 15.73 -44.52 9.58
N ILE A 69 16.47 -43.41 9.48
CA ILE A 69 16.74 -42.69 8.24
C ILE A 69 18.18 -43.01 7.81
N ASP A 70 18.34 -43.76 6.72
CA ASP A 70 19.66 -44.19 6.18
C ASP A 70 20.55 -43.04 5.67
N GLU A 71 20.01 -41.82 5.61
CA GLU A 71 20.60 -40.68 4.90
C GLU A 71 21.09 -39.62 5.89
N ASP A 72 22.39 -39.29 5.84
CA ASP A 72 23.05 -38.28 6.68
C ASP A 72 22.49 -36.85 6.53
N SER A 73 21.48 -36.62 5.68
CA SER A 73 20.87 -35.30 5.50
C SER A 73 19.42 -35.37 5.06
N PHE A 74 18.53 -34.75 5.84
CA PHE A 74 17.08 -34.76 5.62
C PHE A 74 16.43 -33.43 6.02
N VAL A 75 15.16 -33.25 5.68
CA VAL A 75 14.37 -32.05 5.98
C VAL A 75 13.13 -32.44 6.75
N ILE A 76 12.95 -31.87 7.94
CA ILE A 76 11.72 -31.95 8.74
C ILE A 76 10.86 -30.72 8.39
N LYS A 77 9.58 -30.92 8.03
CA LYS A 77 8.67 -29.80 7.70
C LYS A 77 7.19 -30.06 8.02
N PRO A 78 6.40 -29.01 8.31
CA PRO A 78 4.94 -29.09 8.42
C PRO A 78 4.25 -29.28 7.06
N ASN A 79 3.23 -30.15 7.02
CA ASN A 79 2.43 -30.39 5.83
C ASN A 79 1.61 -29.15 5.42
N MET A 80 0.97 -28.44 6.35
CA MET A 80 0.16 -27.23 6.07
C MET A 80 0.87 -25.90 6.36
N GLY A 81 2.10 -25.93 6.88
CA GLY A 81 2.86 -24.72 7.23
C GLY A 81 3.21 -23.82 6.04
N SER A 82 3.39 -22.52 6.30
CA SER A 82 3.52 -21.47 5.29
C SER A 82 4.78 -20.61 5.43
N LYS A 83 5.26 -20.04 4.31
CA LYS A 83 6.43 -19.13 4.23
C LYS A 83 7.74 -19.70 4.80
N GLY A 84 7.90 -21.03 4.80
CA GLY A 84 9.09 -21.69 5.34
C GLY A 84 9.17 -21.75 6.88
N LYS A 85 8.10 -21.39 7.60
CA LYS A 85 8.03 -21.63 9.05
C LYS A 85 7.99 -23.13 9.35
N GLY A 86 8.68 -23.55 10.41
CA GLY A 86 8.73 -24.96 10.86
C GLY A 86 9.61 -25.88 10.02
N ILE A 87 10.29 -25.38 8.97
CA ILE A 87 11.22 -26.18 8.17
C ILE A 87 12.58 -26.21 8.86
N LEU A 88 13.10 -27.42 9.11
CA LEU A 88 14.42 -27.67 9.67
C LEU A 88 15.23 -28.54 8.71
N VAL A 89 16.45 -28.12 8.37
CA VAL A 89 17.36 -28.87 7.48
C VAL A 89 18.42 -29.52 8.35
N VAL A 90 18.31 -30.83 8.54
CA VAL A 90 19.11 -31.60 9.49
C VAL A 90 20.22 -32.33 8.74
N LYS A 91 21.43 -32.32 9.31
CA LYS A 91 22.57 -33.12 8.86
C LYS A 91 23.10 -33.93 10.04
N LYS A 92 23.31 -35.22 9.85
CA LYS A 92 23.96 -36.10 10.84
C LYS A 92 25.48 -36.04 10.65
N THR A 93 26.24 -35.91 11.71
CA THR A 93 27.71 -35.98 11.66
C THR A 93 28.17 -37.44 11.68
N LYS A 94 29.45 -37.68 11.32
CA LYS A 94 30.07 -39.02 11.46
C LYS A 94 30.13 -39.53 12.91
N LYS A 95 29.84 -38.67 13.90
CA LYS A 95 29.74 -39.04 15.32
C LYS A 95 28.31 -39.32 15.77
N GLY A 96 27.32 -39.13 14.91
CA GLY A 96 25.89 -39.29 15.21
C GLY A 96 25.17 -38.02 15.65
N GLU A 97 25.88 -36.90 15.84
CA GLU A 97 25.31 -35.62 16.26
C GLU A 97 24.41 -35.03 15.16
N TYR A 98 23.30 -34.37 15.51
CA TYR A 98 22.44 -33.69 14.54
C TYR A 98 22.75 -32.19 14.48
N ILE A 99 22.94 -31.64 13.28
CA ILE A 99 23.25 -30.22 13.06
C ILE A 99 22.20 -29.59 12.16
N SER A 100 21.69 -28.42 12.56
CA SER A 100 20.83 -27.56 11.75
C SER A 100 21.17 -26.09 11.97
N GLY A 101 21.24 -25.31 10.89
CA GLY A 101 21.57 -23.88 10.94
C GLY A 101 23.00 -23.54 11.39
N GLY A 102 23.88 -24.53 11.57
CA GLY A 102 25.21 -24.36 12.19
C GLY A 102 25.24 -24.60 13.70
N HIS A 103 24.10 -24.96 14.30
CA HIS A 103 23.99 -25.36 15.70
C HIS A 103 23.79 -26.87 15.81
N GLU A 104 24.26 -27.46 16.90
CA GLU A 104 23.94 -28.83 17.30
C GLU A 104 22.53 -28.88 17.89
N TRP A 105 21.84 -29.99 17.66
CA TRP A 105 20.49 -30.28 18.13
C TRP A 105 20.49 -31.67 18.78
N SER A 106 19.97 -31.76 20.01
CA SER A 106 19.71 -33.07 20.63
C SER A 106 18.54 -33.79 19.93
N VAL A 107 18.37 -35.09 20.22
CA VAL A 107 17.19 -35.84 19.74
C VAL A 107 15.93 -35.22 20.35
N GLU A 108 16.01 -34.82 21.61
CA GLU A 108 14.96 -34.15 22.38
C GLU A 108 14.55 -32.80 21.76
N ASP A 109 15.50 -31.99 21.30
CA ASP A 109 15.21 -30.71 20.61
C ASP A 109 14.46 -30.96 19.28
N LEU A 110 14.87 -31.99 18.54
CA LEU A 110 14.21 -32.38 17.28
C LEU A 110 12.80 -32.93 17.54
N GLU A 111 12.61 -33.71 18.60
CA GLU A 111 11.29 -34.16 19.05
C GLU A 111 10.39 -33.01 19.48
N LEU A 112 10.90 -32.05 20.24
CA LEU A 112 10.15 -30.84 20.64
C LEU A 112 9.71 -30.01 19.42
N HIS A 113 10.61 -29.79 18.45
CA HIS A 113 10.25 -29.11 17.19
C HIS A 113 9.21 -29.89 16.37
N MET A 114 9.29 -31.22 16.38
CA MET A 114 8.28 -32.10 15.77
C MET A 114 6.93 -32.05 16.50
N LEU A 115 6.92 -31.92 17.83
CA LEU A 115 5.72 -31.70 18.64
C LEU A 115 5.05 -30.35 18.32
N ASP A 116 5.83 -29.27 18.19
CA ASP A 116 5.33 -27.95 17.79
C ASP A 116 4.68 -27.98 16.40
N ILE A 117 5.24 -28.76 15.46
CA ILE A 117 4.60 -29.03 14.16
C ILE A 117 3.25 -29.74 14.37
N LEU A 118 3.19 -30.84 15.13
CA LEU A 118 1.94 -31.59 15.37
C LEU A 118 0.87 -30.75 16.07
N GLN A 119 1.25 -29.87 16.99
CA GLN A 119 0.33 -28.97 17.70
C GLN A 119 -0.16 -27.80 16.82
N GLY A 120 0.59 -27.47 15.76
CA GLY A 120 0.19 -26.47 14.77
C GLY A 120 0.86 -25.11 14.90
N ALA A 121 1.94 -24.98 15.67
CA ALA A 121 2.63 -23.71 15.94
C ALA A 121 3.06 -22.95 14.65
N PHE A 122 3.27 -23.68 13.56
CA PHE A 122 3.70 -23.15 12.26
C PHE A 122 2.59 -23.06 11.21
N SER A 123 1.36 -23.42 11.57
CA SER A 123 0.22 -23.61 10.66
C SER A 123 -1.00 -22.77 11.06
N LEU A 124 -1.87 -22.47 10.08
CA LEU A 124 -2.99 -21.55 10.27
C LEU A 124 -4.23 -22.20 10.91
N HIS A 125 -4.24 -23.52 11.07
CA HIS A 125 -5.45 -24.32 11.33
C HIS A 125 -5.22 -25.46 12.35
N GLY A 126 -4.65 -25.16 13.52
CA GLY A 126 -4.43 -26.16 14.57
C GLY A 126 -3.51 -27.30 14.13
N ARG A 127 -3.80 -28.53 14.60
CA ARG A 127 -2.97 -29.73 14.41
C ARG A 127 -2.54 -29.96 12.95
N ASP A 128 -1.28 -30.31 12.75
CA ASP A 128 -0.67 -30.57 11.44
C ASP A 128 -0.01 -31.98 11.38
N THR A 129 0.67 -32.30 10.28
CA THR A 129 1.43 -33.53 10.05
C THR A 129 2.89 -33.20 9.80
N ILE A 130 3.80 -33.93 10.43
CA ILE A 130 5.24 -33.85 10.16
C ILE A 130 5.54 -34.64 8.89
N ILE A 131 6.34 -34.05 8.00
CA ILE A 131 6.94 -34.71 6.84
C ILE A 131 8.45 -34.71 7.05
N ILE A 132 9.09 -35.87 6.93
CA ILE A 132 10.54 -35.99 6.85
C ILE A 132 10.91 -36.47 5.45
N GLU A 133 11.73 -35.70 4.72
CA GLU A 133 12.05 -35.95 3.31
C GLU A 133 13.52 -35.65 2.95
N GLU A 134 13.91 -36.07 1.75
CA GLU A 134 15.22 -35.85 1.12
C GLU A 134 15.69 -34.39 1.16
N MET A 135 16.90 -34.15 1.66
CA MET A 135 17.56 -32.85 1.53
C MET A 135 18.04 -32.64 0.09
N LEU A 136 17.25 -31.87 -0.67
CA LEU A 136 17.53 -31.59 -2.08
C LEU A 136 18.86 -30.83 -2.27
N ARG A 137 19.72 -31.37 -3.14
CA ARG A 137 21.02 -30.78 -3.50
C ARG A 137 20.94 -30.17 -4.91
N PRO A 138 21.36 -28.91 -5.13
CA PRO A 138 21.27 -28.26 -6.43
C PRO A 138 22.15 -28.97 -7.47
N GLY A 139 21.73 -28.94 -8.74
CA GLY A 139 22.59 -29.38 -9.85
C GLY A 139 23.72 -28.38 -10.11
N LYS A 140 24.86 -28.86 -10.65
CA LYS A 140 26.09 -28.06 -10.88
C LYS A 140 25.84 -26.71 -11.56
N GLU A 141 24.97 -26.67 -12.57
CA GLU A 141 24.65 -25.45 -13.32
C GLU A 141 23.68 -24.49 -12.60
N PHE A 142 23.00 -24.99 -11.56
CA PHE A 142 22.06 -24.25 -10.72
C PHE A 142 22.65 -23.85 -9.35
N GLU A 143 23.76 -24.47 -8.94
CA GLU A 143 24.49 -24.18 -7.70
C GLU A 143 24.90 -22.70 -7.58
N LYS A 144 25.20 -22.05 -8.70
CA LYS A 144 25.50 -20.60 -8.78
C LYS A 144 24.40 -19.68 -8.21
N TYR A 145 23.16 -20.15 -8.13
CA TYR A 145 22.04 -19.43 -7.50
C TYR A 145 21.85 -19.79 -6.02
N CYS A 146 22.54 -20.81 -5.50
CA CYS A 146 22.27 -21.42 -4.20
C CYS A 146 23.32 -21.08 -3.10
N ARG A 147 24.15 -20.05 -3.33
CA ARG A 147 25.32 -19.70 -2.49
C ARG A 147 25.02 -19.55 -0.99
N HIS A 148 23.83 -19.09 -0.64
CA HIS A 148 23.42 -18.83 0.76
C HIS A 148 22.26 -19.71 1.24
N GLY A 149 21.82 -20.68 0.42
CA GLY A 149 20.64 -21.49 0.68
C GLY A 149 20.00 -21.96 -0.63
N LEU A 150 19.05 -22.88 -0.56
CA LEU A 150 18.42 -23.45 -1.75
C LEU A 150 17.56 -22.41 -2.48
N ALA A 151 17.93 -22.08 -3.73
CA ALA A 151 17.12 -21.26 -4.61
C ALA A 151 15.97 -22.05 -5.22
N ASP A 152 14.91 -21.35 -5.60
CA ASP A 152 13.78 -21.93 -6.31
C ASP A 152 13.40 -21.11 -7.54
N ILE A 153 12.71 -21.76 -8.48
CA ILE A 153 12.13 -21.16 -9.68
C ILE A 153 10.62 -21.09 -9.45
N ARG A 154 10.09 -19.88 -9.25
CA ARG A 154 8.65 -19.65 -9.20
C ARG A 154 8.10 -19.38 -10.58
N LEU A 155 7.13 -20.17 -11.02
CA LEU A 155 6.50 -20.09 -12.34
C LEU A 155 4.97 -20.00 -12.21
N ILE A 156 4.32 -19.11 -12.95
CA ILE A 156 2.85 -18.95 -12.95
C ILE A 156 2.22 -19.57 -14.20
N ILE A 157 1.14 -20.34 -14.05
CA ILE A 157 0.40 -20.99 -15.15
C ILE A 157 -1.09 -20.61 -15.09
N CYS A 158 -1.68 -20.33 -16.26
CA CYS A 158 -3.11 -20.18 -16.45
C CYS A 158 -3.50 -20.75 -17.81
N ASN A 159 -4.64 -21.44 -17.91
CA ASN A 159 -5.14 -22.02 -19.18
C ASN A 159 -4.12 -22.93 -19.90
N TYR A 160 -3.34 -23.69 -19.13
CA TYR A 160 -2.20 -24.52 -19.55
C TYR A 160 -1.01 -23.73 -20.13
N VAL A 161 -1.02 -22.40 -20.10
CA VAL A 161 0.07 -21.56 -20.63
C VAL A 161 0.95 -21.05 -19.47
N PRO A 162 2.25 -21.42 -19.43
CA PRO A 162 3.27 -20.75 -18.62
C PRO A 162 3.32 -19.25 -18.92
N LEU A 163 3.04 -18.41 -17.93
CA LEU A 163 2.90 -16.96 -18.10
C LEU A 163 4.20 -16.19 -17.86
N THR A 164 4.93 -16.53 -16.80
CA THR A 164 6.11 -15.81 -16.32
C THR A 164 6.80 -16.64 -15.25
N ALA A 165 8.13 -16.53 -15.16
CA ALA A 165 8.94 -17.23 -14.19
C ALA A 165 10.01 -16.29 -13.59
N MET A 166 10.51 -16.64 -12.40
CA MET A 166 11.67 -16.01 -11.78
C MET A 166 12.44 -17.00 -10.92
N VAL A 167 13.77 -16.85 -10.84
CA VAL A 167 14.55 -17.46 -9.76
C VAL A 167 14.42 -16.59 -8.51
N ARG A 168 14.19 -17.20 -7.35
CA ARG A 168 14.35 -16.59 -6.03
C ARG A 168 15.65 -17.08 -5.43
N MET A 169 16.66 -16.22 -5.46
CA MET A 169 18.01 -16.50 -4.95
C MET A 169 18.12 -16.03 -3.49
N PRO A 170 18.45 -16.93 -2.54
CA PRO A 170 18.72 -16.55 -1.17
C PRO A 170 19.98 -15.70 -1.00
N THR A 171 19.97 -14.87 0.03
CA THR A 171 21.05 -13.97 0.44
C THR A 171 21.27 -14.08 1.95
N VAL A 172 22.40 -13.57 2.45
CA VAL A 172 22.65 -13.40 3.90
C VAL A 172 21.54 -12.56 4.56
N SER A 173 21.11 -11.46 3.93
CA SER A 173 20.01 -10.62 4.45
C SER A 173 18.68 -11.37 4.60
N SER A 174 18.43 -12.36 3.74
CA SER A 174 17.23 -13.19 3.76
C SER A 174 17.28 -14.37 4.73
N ASP A 175 18.35 -14.50 5.53
CA ASP A 175 18.58 -15.64 6.42
C ASP A 175 18.53 -16.98 5.66
N GLY A 176 19.23 -17.01 4.51
CA GLY A 176 19.31 -18.16 3.62
C GLY A 176 18.01 -18.63 2.96
N LYS A 177 16.92 -17.85 3.07
CA LYS A 177 15.59 -18.22 2.55
C LYS A 177 15.29 -17.55 1.21
N ALA A 178 14.65 -18.29 0.30
CA ALA A 178 14.19 -17.79 -1.01
C ALA A 178 12.97 -16.84 -0.89
N ASN A 179 13.15 -15.73 -0.19
CA ASN A 179 12.10 -14.77 0.19
C ASN A 179 12.53 -13.32 -0.07
N LEU A 180 12.01 -12.78 -1.18
CA LEU A 180 12.23 -11.41 -1.64
C LEU A 180 11.88 -10.35 -0.58
N ALA A 181 10.88 -10.61 0.27
CA ALA A 181 10.46 -9.66 1.31
C ALA A 181 11.45 -9.58 2.49
N LEU A 182 12.39 -10.53 2.59
CA LEU A 182 13.50 -10.52 3.56
C LEU A 182 14.82 -10.07 2.90
N GLY A 183 14.80 -9.53 1.68
CA GLY A 183 16.00 -9.04 0.99
C GLY A 183 16.71 -10.06 0.08
N GLY A 184 16.07 -11.20 -0.18
CA GLY A 184 16.50 -12.14 -1.23
C GLY A 184 16.39 -11.52 -2.63
N ILE A 185 17.12 -12.09 -3.59
CA ILE A 185 17.23 -11.59 -4.97
C ILE A 185 16.19 -12.27 -5.87
N GLY A 186 15.57 -11.50 -6.76
CA GLY A 186 14.69 -12.00 -7.81
C GLY A 186 15.35 -11.87 -9.18
N LEU A 187 15.46 -12.96 -9.93
CA LEU A 187 15.99 -12.95 -11.29
C LEU A 187 14.86 -13.30 -12.26
N GLY A 188 14.49 -12.38 -13.16
CA GLY A 188 13.44 -12.63 -14.15
C GLY A 188 13.89 -13.57 -15.26
N ILE A 189 13.00 -14.44 -15.72
CA ILE A 189 13.28 -15.47 -16.73
C ILE A 189 12.43 -15.20 -17.98
N ASP A 190 13.07 -15.21 -19.15
CA ASP A 190 12.37 -15.26 -20.44
C ASP A 190 11.74 -16.64 -20.64
N ILE A 191 10.43 -16.68 -20.91
CA ILE A 191 9.68 -17.93 -20.97
C ILE A 191 10.05 -18.78 -22.20
N ALA A 192 10.44 -18.17 -23.31
CA ALA A 192 10.75 -18.90 -24.53
C ALA A 192 12.13 -19.59 -24.47
N THR A 193 13.10 -18.92 -23.84
CA THR A 193 14.53 -19.29 -23.87
C THR A 193 15.09 -19.80 -22.55
N GLY A 194 14.41 -19.58 -21.42
CA GLY A 194 14.92 -19.92 -20.08
C GLY A 194 16.03 -18.98 -19.58
N ASN A 195 16.33 -17.91 -20.32
CA ASN A 195 17.42 -16.99 -20.03
C ASN A 195 17.07 -15.95 -18.96
N ILE A 196 18.03 -15.63 -18.09
CA ILE A 196 17.91 -14.57 -17.10
C ILE A 196 17.93 -13.18 -17.77
N ILE A 197 16.82 -12.44 -17.66
CA ILE A 197 16.56 -11.18 -18.37
C ILE A 197 16.51 -9.93 -17.49
N SER A 198 16.38 -10.09 -16.18
CA SER A 198 16.30 -8.98 -15.22
C SER A 198 16.78 -9.38 -13.82
N PHE A 199 17.23 -8.40 -13.05
CA PHE A 199 17.64 -8.54 -11.66
C PHE A 199 16.81 -7.60 -10.78
N PHE A 200 16.40 -8.07 -9.60
CA PHE A 200 15.64 -7.31 -8.62
C PHE A 200 16.14 -7.56 -7.20
N GLN A 201 16.41 -6.49 -6.47
CA GLN A 201 16.69 -6.52 -5.03
C GLN A 201 16.35 -5.17 -4.40
N ASN A 202 15.86 -5.16 -3.15
CA ASN A 202 15.66 -3.93 -2.36
C ASN A 202 14.87 -2.82 -3.10
N ASN A 203 13.82 -3.19 -3.83
CA ASN A 203 12.99 -2.32 -4.69
C ASN A 203 13.72 -1.64 -5.86
N LYS A 204 14.89 -2.13 -6.26
CA LYS A 204 15.61 -1.72 -7.48
C LYS A 204 15.53 -2.85 -8.52
N SER A 205 15.26 -2.49 -9.77
CA SER A 205 15.22 -3.40 -10.92
C SER A 205 16.28 -3.03 -11.95
N TYR A 206 16.92 -4.02 -12.56
CA TYR A 206 17.97 -3.86 -13.57
C TYR A 206 17.69 -4.78 -14.76
N THR A 207 17.74 -4.24 -15.98
CA THR A 207 17.49 -4.98 -17.24
C THR A 207 18.54 -4.76 -18.33
N GLY A 208 19.47 -3.81 -18.11
CA GLY A 208 20.57 -3.49 -19.03
C GLY A 208 21.91 -3.99 -18.52
N PHE A 209 22.26 -3.66 -17.28
CA PHE A 209 23.47 -4.11 -16.59
C PHE A 209 23.11 -4.51 -15.16
N PHE A 210 23.46 -5.72 -14.75
CA PHE A 210 23.30 -6.18 -13.37
C PHE A 210 24.38 -5.55 -12.46
N PRO A 211 24.22 -5.57 -11.13
CA PRO A 211 25.32 -5.23 -10.22
C PRO A 211 26.55 -6.10 -10.51
N LYS A 212 27.76 -5.52 -10.46
CA LYS A 212 29.02 -6.21 -10.84
C LYS A 212 29.18 -7.60 -10.18
N GLU A 213 28.79 -7.72 -8.91
CA GLU A 213 28.85 -8.98 -8.15
C GLU A 213 27.91 -10.09 -8.67
N TYR A 214 26.96 -9.79 -9.55
CA TYR A 214 26.02 -10.72 -10.18
C TYR A 214 26.00 -10.64 -11.72
N GLU A 215 26.94 -9.92 -12.34
CA GLU A 215 26.97 -9.71 -13.79
C GLU A 215 27.00 -11.03 -14.58
N PHE A 216 27.72 -12.04 -14.05
CA PHE A 216 27.80 -13.40 -14.58
C PHE A 216 26.46 -14.17 -14.65
N LEU A 217 25.39 -13.67 -14.01
CA LEU A 217 24.06 -14.25 -14.10
C LEU A 217 23.25 -13.72 -15.29
N GLN A 218 23.61 -12.55 -15.82
CA GLN A 218 22.87 -11.88 -16.90
C GLN A 218 22.93 -12.70 -18.20
N GLY A 219 21.78 -12.97 -18.82
CA GLY A 219 21.68 -13.77 -20.04
C GLY A 219 21.92 -15.28 -19.85
N SER A 220 22.31 -15.74 -18.66
CA SER A 220 22.55 -17.16 -18.42
C SER A 220 21.25 -17.97 -18.52
N SER A 221 21.32 -19.16 -19.10
CA SER A 221 20.16 -20.06 -19.25
C SER A 221 19.97 -20.97 -18.03
N LEU A 222 18.75 -21.48 -17.87
CA LEU A 222 18.39 -22.50 -16.88
C LEU A 222 18.27 -23.87 -17.55
N PRO A 223 18.93 -24.92 -17.04
CA PRO A 223 18.79 -26.27 -17.59
C PRO A 223 17.41 -26.87 -17.30
N TYR A 224 17.04 -27.89 -18.06
CA TYR A 224 15.73 -28.57 -17.99
C TYR A 224 14.52 -27.62 -18.19
N TRP A 225 14.71 -26.45 -18.79
CA TRP A 225 13.68 -25.43 -18.90
C TRP A 225 12.39 -25.95 -19.55
N ASP A 226 12.52 -26.67 -20.66
CA ASP A 226 11.37 -27.23 -21.39
C ASP A 226 10.62 -28.31 -20.59
N ASN A 227 11.34 -29.12 -19.81
CA ASN A 227 10.72 -30.05 -18.87
C ASN A 227 9.94 -29.30 -17.78
N ILE A 228 10.51 -28.23 -17.21
CA ILE A 228 9.85 -27.39 -16.21
C ILE A 228 8.58 -26.75 -16.78
N LEU A 229 8.61 -26.23 -18.02
CA LEU A 229 7.43 -25.68 -18.70
C LEU A 229 6.35 -26.76 -18.90
N LEU A 230 6.74 -27.93 -19.41
CA LEU A 230 5.81 -29.04 -19.71
C LEU A 230 5.18 -29.61 -18.45
N PHE A 231 5.99 -29.99 -17.45
CA PHE A 231 5.49 -30.47 -16.16
C PHE A 231 4.59 -29.43 -15.49
N SER A 232 4.94 -28.14 -15.56
CA SER A 232 4.10 -27.07 -15.00
C SER A 232 2.72 -26.99 -15.64
N SER A 233 2.66 -27.21 -16.95
CA SER A 233 1.42 -27.25 -17.72
C SER A 233 0.59 -28.51 -17.40
N GLN A 234 1.24 -29.68 -17.34
CA GLN A 234 0.62 -30.95 -16.97
C GLN A 234 0.07 -30.94 -15.53
N ILE A 235 0.76 -30.30 -14.57
CA ILE A 235 0.25 -30.11 -13.20
C ILE A 235 -1.04 -29.29 -13.20
N GLN A 236 -1.14 -28.22 -14.01
CA GLN A 236 -2.39 -27.47 -14.14
C GLN A 236 -3.52 -28.34 -14.71
N TYR A 237 -3.21 -29.16 -15.71
CA TYR A 237 -4.15 -30.12 -16.31
C TYR A 237 -4.66 -31.15 -15.31
N HIS A 238 -3.78 -31.83 -14.56
CA HIS A 238 -4.17 -32.83 -13.57
C HIS A 238 -4.91 -32.24 -12.37
N THR A 239 -4.46 -31.10 -11.84
CA THR A 239 -5.04 -30.50 -10.60
C THR A 239 -6.35 -29.74 -10.82
N ASN A 240 -6.71 -29.42 -12.07
CA ASN A 240 -7.88 -28.59 -12.41
C ASN A 240 -7.90 -27.20 -11.73
N LEU A 241 -6.73 -26.66 -11.37
CA LEU A 241 -6.55 -25.31 -10.84
C LEU A 241 -6.32 -24.33 -11.99
N GLY A 242 -7.32 -23.57 -12.42
CA GLY A 242 -7.17 -22.68 -13.58
C GLY A 242 -6.25 -21.45 -13.40
N TYR A 243 -5.71 -21.20 -12.20
CA TYR A 243 -4.58 -20.29 -11.97
C TYR A 243 -3.75 -20.74 -10.76
N LEU A 244 -2.45 -20.96 -10.93
CA LEU A 244 -1.54 -21.32 -9.84
C LEU A 244 -0.13 -20.77 -10.08
N ALA A 245 0.68 -20.75 -9.01
CA ALA A 245 2.13 -20.75 -9.13
C ALA A 245 2.69 -22.10 -8.68
N LEU A 246 3.80 -22.51 -9.30
CA LEU A 246 4.61 -23.66 -8.93
C LEU A 246 5.99 -23.18 -8.55
N ASP A 247 6.54 -23.77 -7.49
CA ASP A 247 7.88 -23.50 -7.03
C ASP A 247 8.72 -24.76 -7.28
N TRP A 248 9.70 -24.64 -8.18
CA TRP A 248 10.57 -25.73 -8.64
C TRP A 248 11.99 -25.56 -8.11
N VAL A 249 12.75 -26.64 -8.03
CA VAL A 249 14.21 -26.59 -7.85
C VAL A 249 14.90 -27.53 -8.82
N ILE A 250 16.03 -27.12 -9.37
CA ILE A 250 16.86 -27.96 -10.23
C ILE A 250 17.90 -28.65 -9.37
N THR A 251 17.73 -29.97 -9.20
CA THR A 251 18.63 -30.82 -8.43
C THR A 251 19.64 -31.53 -9.33
N LYS A 252 20.62 -32.22 -8.72
CA LYS A 252 21.49 -33.17 -9.44
C LYS A 252 20.72 -34.24 -10.24
N ASP A 253 19.52 -34.61 -9.78
CA ASP A 253 18.67 -35.64 -10.40
C ASP A 253 17.56 -35.02 -11.30
N GLY A 254 17.73 -33.75 -11.71
CA GLY A 254 16.76 -33.01 -12.53
C GLY A 254 15.78 -32.12 -11.73
N PRO A 255 14.73 -31.58 -12.36
CA PRO A 255 13.80 -30.65 -11.74
C PRO A 255 12.81 -31.36 -10.80
N LYS A 256 12.76 -30.96 -9.52
CA LYS A 256 11.80 -31.44 -8.51
C LYS A 256 10.85 -30.33 -8.07
N LEU A 257 9.57 -30.64 -7.87
CA LEU A 257 8.56 -29.69 -7.40
C LEU A 257 8.60 -29.55 -5.88
N LEU A 258 8.61 -28.31 -5.37
CA LEU A 258 8.59 -28.01 -3.93
C LEU A 258 7.18 -27.81 -3.39
N GLU A 259 6.40 -26.90 -4.00
CA GLU A 259 5.03 -26.58 -3.56
C GLU A 259 4.13 -26.08 -4.69
N ILE A 260 2.81 -26.29 -4.52
CA ILE A 260 1.76 -25.73 -5.38
C ILE A 260 1.07 -24.58 -4.67
N ASN A 261 1.22 -23.38 -5.23
CA ASN A 261 0.62 -22.16 -4.73
C ASN A 261 -0.66 -21.81 -5.50
N ALA A 262 -1.81 -22.33 -5.07
CA ALA A 262 -3.13 -21.98 -5.62
C ALA A 262 -3.52 -20.48 -5.47
N ARG A 263 -2.68 -19.70 -4.78
CA ARG A 263 -2.81 -18.24 -4.58
C ARG A 263 -1.53 -17.48 -4.99
N GLY A 264 -0.81 -17.98 -6.00
CA GLY A 264 0.52 -17.53 -6.48
C GLY A 264 0.76 -16.01 -6.50
N GLY A 265 1.87 -15.59 -5.87
CA GLY A 265 2.25 -14.18 -5.65
C GLY A 265 2.44 -13.37 -6.94
N LEU A 266 2.38 -12.04 -6.83
CA LEU A 266 2.41 -11.13 -7.98
C LEU A 266 3.72 -10.36 -8.16
N GLU A 267 4.68 -10.49 -7.25
CA GLU A 267 5.96 -9.75 -7.29
C GLU A 267 6.77 -10.04 -8.57
N ILE A 268 6.58 -11.23 -9.13
CA ILE A 268 7.17 -11.70 -10.40
C ILE A 268 6.93 -10.76 -11.59
N GLN A 269 5.84 -10.00 -11.59
CA GLN A 269 5.52 -9.02 -12.64
C GLN A 269 6.37 -7.75 -12.52
N ASN A 270 6.80 -7.42 -11.30
CA ASN A 270 7.70 -6.30 -11.01
C ASN A 270 9.16 -6.69 -11.32
N ILE A 271 9.52 -7.96 -11.06
CA ILE A 271 10.86 -8.51 -11.34
C ILE A 271 11.09 -8.58 -12.84
N ASN A 272 10.19 -9.22 -13.58
CA ASN A 272 10.30 -9.34 -15.04
C ASN A 272 10.00 -8.02 -15.79
N LEU A 273 9.48 -6.99 -15.09
CA LEU A 273 8.84 -5.80 -15.69
C LEU A 273 7.74 -6.15 -16.71
N VAL A 274 7.13 -7.34 -16.58
CA VAL A 274 6.11 -7.85 -17.50
C VAL A 274 4.73 -7.75 -16.86
N PRO A 275 3.78 -7.00 -17.44
CA PRO A 275 2.41 -6.92 -16.94
C PRO A 275 1.62 -8.24 -17.07
N LEU A 276 1.37 -8.91 -15.94
CA LEU A 276 0.67 -10.21 -15.88
C LEU A 276 -0.75 -10.20 -16.46
N ALA A 277 -1.54 -9.15 -16.26
CA ALA A 277 -2.90 -9.06 -16.80
C ALA A 277 -2.90 -8.85 -18.33
N ALA A 278 -1.83 -8.29 -18.92
CA ALA A 278 -1.68 -8.27 -20.37
C ALA A 278 -1.41 -9.68 -20.92
N ARG A 279 -0.48 -10.43 -20.30
CA ARG A 279 -0.22 -11.84 -20.68
C ARG A 279 -1.48 -12.72 -20.52
N LEU A 280 -2.21 -12.57 -19.41
CA LEU A 280 -3.49 -13.25 -19.20
C LEU A 280 -4.55 -12.90 -20.24
N ALA A 281 -4.68 -11.63 -20.63
CA ALA A 281 -5.67 -11.20 -21.62
C ALA A 281 -5.42 -11.77 -23.02
N GLN A 282 -4.16 -12.06 -23.38
CA GLN A 282 -3.83 -12.72 -24.66
C GLN A 282 -4.34 -14.17 -24.70
N ILE A 283 -4.32 -14.87 -23.57
CA ILE A 283 -4.72 -16.28 -23.48
C ILE A 283 -6.17 -16.49 -22.99
N GLU A 284 -6.84 -15.44 -22.52
CA GLU A 284 -8.18 -15.52 -21.90
C GLU A 284 -9.26 -16.06 -22.85
N LYS A 285 -9.08 -15.86 -24.16
CA LYS A 285 -9.98 -16.32 -25.22
C LYS A 285 -9.48 -17.55 -25.98
N LEU A 286 -8.27 -18.05 -25.68
CA LEU A 286 -7.70 -19.20 -26.38
C LEU A 286 -8.24 -20.51 -25.82
N LYS A 287 -8.70 -21.41 -26.68
CA LYS A 287 -9.05 -22.79 -26.31
C LYS A 287 -7.78 -23.64 -26.40
N VAL A 288 -7.04 -23.74 -25.29
CA VAL A 288 -5.83 -24.56 -25.20
C VAL A 288 -6.24 -26.00 -24.89
N THR A 289 -5.92 -26.93 -25.79
CA THR A 289 -6.44 -28.31 -25.77
C THR A 289 -5.53 -29.32 -25.10
N SER A 290 -4.22 -29.06 -25.00
CA SER A 290 -3.25 -29.93 -24.33
C SER A 290 -2.17 -29.12 -23.59
N PRO A 291 -1.46 -29.73 -22.63
CA PRO A 291 -0.34 -29.09 -21.95
C PRO A 291 0.77 -28.60 -22.90
N GLU A 292 1.10 -29.40 -23.91
CA GLU A 292 2.15 -29.17 -24.90
C GLU A 292 1.80 -27.95 -25.76
N LYS A 293 0.55 -27.85 -26.21
CA LYS A 293 0.07 -26.66 -26.95
C LYS A 293 0.09 -25.40 -26.08
N GLY A 294 -0.11 -25.55 -24.77
CA GLY A 294 0.04 -24.46 -23.81
C GLY A 294 1.49 -23.99 -23.65
N VAL A 295 2.48 -24.89 -23.69
CA VAL A 295 3.91 -24.54 -23.72
C VAL A 295 4.30 -23.88 -25.03
N GLU A 296 3.86 -24.41 -26.18
CA GLU A 296 4.09 -23.81 -27.50
C GLU A 296 3.58 -22.36 -27.54
N LEU A 297 2.32 -22.14 -27.13
CA LEU A 297 1.73 -20.80 -27.03
C LEU A 297 2.50 -19.89 -26.07
N ALA A 298 3.01 -20.41 -24.95
CA ALA A 298 3.83 -19.64 -24.02
C ALA A 298 5.13 -19.16 -24.68
N LYS A 299 5.84 -20.04 -25.38
CA LYS A 299 7.05 -19.68 -26.12
C LYS A 299 6.76 -18.65 -27.21
N SER A 300 5.72 -18.84 -28.03
CA SER A 300 5.39 -17.91 -29.12
C SER A 300 4.90 -16.54 -28.66
N LEU A 301 3.99 -16.48 -27.66
CA LEU A 301 3.36 -15.23 -27.24
C LEU A 301 4.23 -14.39 -26.30
N PHE A 302 5.15 -15.03 -25.55
CA PHE A 302 5.84 -14.40 -24.42
C PHE A 302 7.37 -14.32 -24.57
N HIS A 303 7.91 -14.67 -25.74
CA HIS A 303 9.30 -14.39 -26.15
C HIS A 303 9.58 -12.89 -26.22
N ARG A 304 10.75 -12.47 -25.76
CA ARG A 304 11.16 -11.05 -25.72
C ARG A 304 11.40 -10.44 -27.10
N GLU A 305 11.79 -11.23 -28.10
CA GLU A 305 12.03 -10.71 -29.47
C GLU A 305 10.73 -10.30 -30.18
N THR A 306 9.60 -10.94 -29.88
CA THR A 306 8.27 -10.55 -30.40
C THR A 306 7.83 -9.15 -29.94
N MET A 307 8.53 -8.53 -28.97
CA MET A 307 8.32 -7.15 -28.53
C MET A 307 9.31 -6.14 -29.14
N SER A 308 10.37 -6.60 -29.83
CA SER A 308 11.43 -5.74 -30.36
C SER A 308 10.98 -4.82 -31.51
N SER A 309 9.94 -5.20 -32.26
CA SER A 309 9.38 -4.40 -33.36
C SER A 309 8.40 -3.29 -32.93
N LEU A 310 8.04 -3.22 -31.64
CA LEU A 310 7.09 -2.23 -31.10
C LEU A 310 7.64 -1.41 -29.92
N GLY A 311 8.84 -1.71 -29.44
CA GLY A 311 9.48 -1.04 -28.28
C GLY A 311 10.35 0.18 -28.58
N GLY A 312 10.45 0.62 -29.83
CA GLY A 312 11.44 1.62 -30.28
C GLY A 312 10.97 3.08 -30.37
N LYS A 313 9.74 3.42 -29.96
CA LYS A 313 9.20 4.78 -30.17
C LYS A 313 9.45 5.73 -29.01
N HIS A 314 10.14 6.85 -29.29
CA HIS A 314 10.42 7.89 -28.29
C HIS A 314 9.13 8.63 -27.88
N ILE A 315 8.92 8.81 -26.56
CA ILE A 315 7.74 9.53 -26.07
C ILE A 315 8.02 11.04 -26.02
N LEU A 316 7.26 11.81 -26.80
CA LEU A 316 7.30 13.27 -26.87
C LEU A 316 6.05 13.89 -26.24
N ALA A 317 6.21 15.05 -25.60
CA ALA A 317 5.09 15.91 -25.22
C ALA A 317 4.72 16.84 -26.40
N LEU A 318 3.53 17.45 -26.36
CA LEU A 318 3.10 18.40 -27.40
C LEU A 318 3.97 19.67 -27.45
N SER A 319 4.57 20.03 -26.31
CA SER A 319 5.66 21.00 -26.17
C SER A 319 6.58 20.52 -25.06
N GLN A 320 7.88 20.81 -25.14
CA GLN A 320 8.89 20.51 -24.12
C GLN A 320 10.17 21.32 -24.34
N LYS A 321 10.87 21.70 -23.26
CA LYS A 321 12.26 22.17 -23.36
C LYS A 321 13.21 21.01 -23.60
N ILE A 322 14.24 21.25 -24.39
CA ILE A 322 15.39 20.37 -24.63
C ILE A 322 16.68 21.18 -24.46
N SER A 323 17.78 20.52 -24.08
CA SER A 323 19.11 21.16 -24.05
C SER A 323 19.92 20.75 -25.28
N LEU A 324 20.41 21.74 -26.02
CA LEU A 324 21.33 21.58 -27.15
C LEU A 324 22.61 22.33 -26.85
N ASN A 325 23.71 21.58 -26.63
CA ASN A 325 25.02 22.10 -26.24
C ASN A 325 24.98 23.13 -25.09
N GLY A 326 24.13 22.90 -24.08
CA GLY A 326 23.98 23.76 -22.90
C GLY A 326 22.95 24.89 -23.06
N GLN A 327 22.38 25.10 -24.26
CA GLN A 327 21.34 26.09 -24.51
C GLN A 327 19.94 25.45 -24.43
N GLU A 328 18.97 26.13 -23.82
CA GLU A 328 17.57 25.67 -23.82
C GLU A 328 16.85 26.03 -25.12
N VAL A 329 16.21 25.03 -25.73
CA VAL A 329 15.44 25.13 -26.97
C VAL A 329 14.02 24.61 -26.73
N ASP A 330 13.02 25.33 -27.27
CA ASP A 330 11.63 24.88 -27.30
C ASP A 330 11.43 23.86 -28.43
N LEU A 331 11.06 22.63 -28.06
CA LEU A 331 10.66 21.58 -28.99
C LEU A 331 9.14 21.42 -28.93
N ARG A 332 8.45 21.74 -30.03
CA ARG A 332 6.99 21.64 -30.15
C ARG A 332 6.62 20.58 -31.19
N VAL A 333 5.47 19.96 -31.03
CA VAL A 333 4.93 18.95 -31.96
C VAL A 333 3.72 19.54 -32.68
N ASN A 334 3.76 19.62 -34.01
CA ASN A 334 2.63 20.07 -34.81
C ASN A 334 2.24 19.03 -35.86
N ILE A 335 1.26 18.19 -35.53
CA ILE A 335 0.75 17.12 -36.39
C ILE A 335 0.12 17.62 -37.70
N ASN A 336 -0.22 18.91 -37.80
CA ASN A 336 -0.79 19.51 -39.02
C ASN A 336 0.29 20.01 -39.99
N LYS A 337 1.58 19.97 -39.62
CA LYS A 337 2.70 20.28 -40.52
C LYS A 337 3.36 19.00 -41.01
N LEU A 338 3.54 18.88 -42.33
CA LEU A 338 4.23 17.74 -42.94
C LEU A 338 5.73 17.75 -42.62
N GLN A 339 6.35 18.93 -42.70
CA GLN A 339 7.79 19.11 -42.50
C GLN A 339 8.12 19.69 -41.13
N THR A 340 9.26 19.25 -40.59
CA THR A 340 9.91 19.83 -39.43
C THR A 340 10.53 21.19 -39.79
N GLN A 341 10.44 22.12 -38.83
CA GLN A 341 10.88 23.51 -39.01
C GLN A 341 11.77 23.95 -37.84
N ILE A 342 12.69 24.86 -38.11
CA ILE A 342 13.71 25.32 -37.15
C ILE A 342 13.87 26.84 -37.22
N SER A 343 14.05 27.50 -36.08
CA SER A 343 14.34 28.93 -36.03
C SER A 343 15.69 29.27 -36.68
N GLU A 344 15.79 30.44 -37.29
CA GLU A 344 16.95 30.84 -38.10
C GLU A 344 18.27 30.85 -37.31
N ASP A 345 18.21 31.21 -36.02
CA ASP A 345 19.34 31.21 -35.09
C ASP A 345 19.87 29.80 -34.78
N LEU A 346 18.98 28.82 -34.69
CA LEU A 346 19.36 27.42 -34.55
C LEU A 346 19.86 26.82 -35.87
N ARG A 347 19.21 27.16 -37.00
CA ARG A 347 19.62 26.70 -38.33
C ARG A 347 21.06 27.13 -38.66
N LYS A 348 21.40 28.40 -38.38
CA LYS A 348 22.76 28.94 -38.56
C LYS A 348 23.82 28.29 -37.65
N ARG A 349 23.43 27.70 -36.52
CA ARG A 349 24.35 27.07 -35.55
C ARG A 349 24.51 25.56 -35.72
N PHE A 350 23.44 24.86 -36.08
CA PHE A 350 23.38 23.39 -36.09
C PHE A 350 23.13 22.79 -37.49
N GLY A 351 22.94 23.63 -38.51
CA GLY A 351 22.66 23.22 -39.87
C GLY A 351 21.26 22.62 -40.06
N ASP A 352 21.10 21.91 -41.18
CA ASP A 352 19.83 21.31 -41.59
C ASP A 352 19.59 19.91 -40.99
N GLU A 353 20.61 19.31 -40.37
CA GLU A 353 20.54 17.99 -39.75
C GLU A 353 21.43 17.86 -38.50
N PHE A 354 20.83 17.46 -37.37
CA PHE A 354 21.54 17.24 -36.10
C PHE A 354 20.78 16.28 -35.17
N LEU A 355 21.44 15.83 -34.09
CA LEU A 355 20.88 14.93 -33.09
C LEU A 355 20.48 15.69 -31.80
N VAL A 356 19.25 15.48 -31.35
CA VAL A 356 18.70 16.00 -30.09
C VAL A 356 18.67 14.91 -29.04
N LYS A 357 19.26 15.13 -27.87
CA LYS A 357 19.06 14.25 -26.70
C LYS A 357 17.72 14.58 -26.04
N LEU A 358 16.89 13.56 -25.80
CA LEU A 358 15.58 13.74 -25.15
C LEU A 358 15.70 13.67 -23.61
N PRO A 359 14.89 14.42 -22.83
CA PRO A 359 15.03 14.51 -21.37
C PRO A 359 14.85 13.21 -20.58
N LYS A 360 14.40 12.12 -21.22
CA LYS A 360 14.19 10.80 -20.62
C LYS A 360 15.10 9.70 -21.21
N GLY A 361 16.14 10.09 -21.93
CA GLY A 361 16.98 9.16 -22.69
C GLY A 361 16.43 8.87 -24.10
N GLY A 362 17.35 8.54 -25.00
CA GLY A 362 17.09 8.47 -26.44
C GLY A 362 17.60 9.71 -27.20
N GLN A 363 17.86 9.54 -28.49
CA GLN A 363 18.28 10.61 -29.39
C GLN A 363 17.31 10.69 -30.57
N LEU A 364 16.80 11.88 -30.86
CA LEU A 364 15.97 12.14 -32.03
C LEU A 364 16.82 12.83 -33.10
N ARG A 365 16.88 12.26 -34.29
CA ARG A 365 17.54 12.88 -35.45
C ARG A 365 16.59 13.88 -36.09
N ILE A 366 16.95 15.15 -36.03
CA ILE A 366 16.21 16.26 -36.64
C ILE A 366 16.76 16.45 -38.05
N LYS A 367 15.85 16.43 -39.03
CA LYS A 367 16.08 16.95 -40.38
C LYS A 367 15.12 18.12 -40.57
N SER A 368 15.61 19.28 -40.97
CA SER A 368 14.78 20.44 -41.27
C SER A 368 15.04 20.95 -42.68
N GLN A 369 13.97 21.10 -43.46
CA GLN A 369 14.02 21.70 -44.80
C GLN A 369 13.44 23.12 -44.82
N SER A 370 12.92 23.62 -43.69
CA SER A 370 12.22 24.91 -43.63
C SER A 370 12.56 25.74 -42.38
N THR A 371 12.62 27.07 -42.55
CA THR A 371 12.98 28.01 -41.47
C THR A 371 11.74 28.65 -40.85
N LEU A 372 11.69 28.71 -39.52
CA LEU A 372 10.74 29.54 -38.77
C LEU A 372 11.23 30.98 -38.74
N LYS A 373 10.44 31.89 -39.34
CA LYS A 373 10.63 33.34 -39.21
C LYS A 373 9.99 33.81 -37.89
N ASN A 374 10.61 34.80 -37.25
CA ASN A 374 10.14 35.48 -36.03
C ASN A 374 10.07 34.66 -34.72
N GLU A 375 10.54 33.41 -34.69
CA GLU A 375 10.83 32.69 -33.44
C GLU A 375 12.35 32.54 -33.25
N LYS A 376 12.81 32.49 -32.00
CA LYS A 376 14.20 32.15 -31.62
C LYS A 376 14.20 30.84 -30.83
N GLN A 377 15.32 30.12 -30.84
CA GLN A 377 15.51 28.91 -30.03
C GLN A 377 14.34 27.89 -30.10
N THR A 378 13.71 27.72 -31.28
CA THR A 378 12.51 26.90 -31.43
C THR A 378 12.61 25.89 -32.57
N ILE A 379 12.16 24.66 -32.31
CA ILE A 379 12.01 23.59 -33.28
C ILE A 379 10.54 23.13 -33.25
N ILE A 380 9.89 23.08 -34.42
CA ILE A 380 8.54 22.52 -34.57
C ILE A 380 8.64 21.23 -35.38
N LEU A 381 8.38 20.10 -34.75
CA LEU A 381 8.35 18.77 -35.37
C LEU A 381 7.09 18.59 -36.21
N GLY A 382 7.29 18.30 -37.49
CA GLY A 382 6.25 17.85 -38.42
C GLY A 382 6.13 16.34 -38.47
N GLN A 383 5.20 15.84 -39.29
CA GLN A 383 4.94 14.40 -39.45
C GLN A 383 6.18 13.60 -39.88
N ASP A 384 7.08 14.22 -40.66
CA ASP A 384 8.37 13.66 -41.07
C ASP A 384 9.25 13.14 -39.91
N SER A 385 9.38 13.91 -38.84
CA SER A 385 10.18 13.55 -37.64
C SER A 385 9.42 12.70 -36.63
N LEU A 386 8.09 12.59 -36.74
CA LEU A 386 7.22 11.95 -35.73
C LEU A 386 6.96 10.46 -35.97
N LYS A 387 7.34 9.92 -37.15
CA LYS A 387 7.07 8.52 -37.56
C LYS A 387 7.49 7.46 -36.52
N ASN A 388 8.61 7.72 -35.84
CA ASN A 388 9.22 6.87 -34.81
C ASN A 388 9.02 7.40 -33.37
N CYS A 389 8.00 8.24 -33.15
CA CYS A 389 7.66 8.78 -31.84
C CYS A 389 6.23 8.40 -31.41
N LEU A 390 5.98 8.45 -30.11
CA LEU A 390 4.66 8.42 -29.50
C LEU A 390 4.42 9.78 -28.85
N ILE A 391 3.32 10.45 -29.21
CA ILE A 391 2.90 11.68 -28.55
C ILE A 391 2.12 11.29 -27.29
N ASP A 392 2.44 11.83 -26.11
CA ASP A 392 1.65 11.62 -24.88
C ASP A 392 0.59 12.74 -24.74
N PRO A 393 -0.68 12.52 -25.13
CA PRO A 393 -1.70 13.56 -25.08
C PRO A 393 -2.08 13.98 -23.66
N ARG A 394 -1.65 13.22 -22.64
CA ARG A 394 -1.84 13.55 -21.22
C ARG A 394 -0.75 14.50 -20.69
N ARG A 395 0.27 14.79 -21.50
CA ARG A 395 1.35 15.74 -21.20
C ARG A 395 1.21 16.99 -22.05
N VAL A 396 0.28 17.85 -21.67
CA VAL A 396 0.55 19.28 -21.73
C VAL A 396 1.57 19.56 -20.63
N SER A 397 2.81 19.88 -20.98
CA SER A 397 3.77 20.36 -19.98
C SER A 397 3.39 21.79 -19.61
N TYR A 398 2.52 21.95 -18.63
CA TYR A 398 2.45 23.20 -17.87
C TYR A 398 3.68 23.30 -16.96
N ILE A 399 4.81 23.61 -17.59
CA ILE A 399 5.74 24.59 -17.03
C ILE A 399 5.60 25.83 -17.93
N THR A 400 4.46 26.48 -17.82
CA THR A 400 4.54 27.94 -17.75
C THR A 400 5.37 28.24 -16.50
N PRO A 401 6.45 29.03 -16.57
CA PRO A 401 6.71 29.92 -15.46
C PRO A 401 5.47 30.83 -15.38
N LYS A 402 4.52 30.48 -14.52
CA LYS A 402 3.68 31.53 -13.95
C LYS A 402 4.67 32.52 -13.31
N PRO A 403 4.47 33.84 -13.42
CA PRO A 403 5.12 34.73 -12.46
C PRO A 403 4.84 34.17 -11.07
N ALA A 404 5.87 34.06 -10.23
CA ALA A 404 5.72 33.41 -8.94
C ALA A 404 4.65 34.18 -8.15
N LYS A 405 3.45 33.57 -7.97
CA LYS A 405 2.33 34.19 -7.23
C LYS A 405 2.76 34.58 -5.81
N TRP A 406 3.76 33.88 -5.31
CA TRP A 406 4.34 33.96 -3.98
C TRP A 406 5.84 34.19 -4.13
N SER A 407 6.42 35.00 -3.25
CA SER A 407 7.86 35.25 -3.25
C SER A 407 8.65 33.95 -2.97
N ASP A 408 9.88 33.85 -3.48
CA ASP A 408 10.77 32.71 -3.17
C ASP A 408 11.02 32.53 -1.66
N PRO A 409 11.18 33.59 -0.84
CA PRO A 409 11.17 33.49 0.61
C PRO A 409 9.91 32.81 1.17
N LEU A 410 8.71 33.23 0.72
CA LEU A 410 7.45 32.62 1.17
C LEU A 410 7.35 31.14 0.78
N LEU A 411 7.77 30.79 -0.45
CA LEU A 411 7.82 29.42 -0.94
C LEU A 411 8.87 28.54 -0.21
N ASN A 412 9.91 29.14 0.35
CA ASN A 412 10.90 28.46 1.19
C ASN A 412 10.32 28.22 2.60
N LEU A 413 9.76 29.25 3.22
CA LEU A 413 9.07 29.18 4.51
C LEU A 413 7.96 28.12 4.52
N ASP A 414 7.08 28.13 3.52
CA ASP A 414 5.99 27.17 3.32
C ASP A 414 6.50 25.72 3.33
N LYS A 415 7.56 25.44 2.54
CA LYS A 415 8.21 24.12 2.51
C LYS A 415 8.85 23.77 3.85
N ASN A 416 9.43 24.72 4.57
CA ASN A 416 10.07 24.48 5.87
C ASN A 416 9.03 24.12 6.94
N ILE A 417 7.97 24.92 7.08
CA ILE A 417 6.81 24.67 7.97
C ILE A 417 6.16 23.32 7.63
N SER A 418 5.88 23.07 6.35
CA SER A 418 5.31 21.83 5.84
C SER A 418 6.15 20.58 6.17
N ASN A 419 7.47 20.68 6.01
CA ASN A 419 8.39 19.59 6.34
C ASN A 419 8.54 19.38 7.86
N LEU A 420 8.50 20.44 8.66
CA LEU A 420 8.56 20.40 10.11
C LEU A 420 7.30 19.75 10.70
N GLY A 421 6.12 20.26 10.35
CA GLY A 421 4.83 19.72 10.81
C GLY A 421 4.56 18.27 10.35
N LYS A 422 5.27 17.79 9.33
CA LYS A 422 5.27 16.37 8.91
C LYS A 422 6.17 15.48 9.78
N LYS A 423 7.28 16.00 10.32
CA LYS A 423 8.17 15.27 11.25
C LYS A 423 7.53 15.14 12.64
N ILE A 424 6.89 16.22 13.10
CA ILE A 424 6.22 16.34 14.40
C ILE A 424 4.79 15.80 14.28
N SER A 425 4.64 14.46 14.36
CA SER A 425 3.36 13.77 14.21
C SER A 425 2.94 13.04 15.50
N ILE A 426 1.86 13.52 16.11
CA ILE A 426 1.25 12.93 17.32
C ILE A 426 0.85 11.44 17.13
N SER A 427 0.71 10.96 15.89
CA SER A 427 0.32 9.58 15.59
C SER A 427 1.25 8.51 16.16
N ARG A 428 2.52 8.85 16.43
CA ARG A 428 3.52 7.92 16.98
C ARG A 428 3.26 7.58 18.45
N VAL A 429 2.84 8.56 19.25
CA VAL A 429 2.60 8.43 20.69
C VAL A 429 1.17 7.98 21.05
N LEU A 430 0.27 7.91 20.05
CA LEU A 430 -1.15 7.56 20.23
C LEU A 430 -1.53 6.16 19.72
N ARG A 431 -0.56 5.35 19.28
CA ARG A 431 -0.79 3.98 18.80
C ARG A 431 -0.02 2.97 19.65
N PRO A 432 -0.71 2.11 20.42
CA PRO A 432 -0.03 1.12 21.25
C PRO A 432 0.60 0.01 20.39
N ILE A 433 1.72 -0.55 20.87
CA ILE A 433 2.44 -1.65 20.20
C ILE A 433 1.98 -3.03 20.68
N ASN A 434 1.53 -3.14 21.92
CA ASN A 434 0.97 -4.35 22.55
C ASN A 434 -0.57 -4.49 22.39
N TYR A 435 -1.19 -3.73 21.48
CA TYR A 435 -2.66 -3.66 21.28
C TYR A 435 -3.39 -5.01 21.37
N PHE A 436 -2.89 -6.06 20.70
CA PHE A 436 -3.56 -7.36 20.66
C PHE A 436 -3.43 -8.10 21.98
N GLN A 437 -2.28 -8.05 22.64
CA GLN A 437 -2.07 -8.66 23.97
C GLN A 437 -3.01 -8.02 25.00
N GLU A 438 -3.08 -6.69 25.04
CA GLU A 438 -3.97 -5.96 25.94
C GLU A 438 -5.45 -6.20 25.65
N GLN A 439 -5.79 -6.41 24.38
CA GLN A 439 -7.14 -6.81 23.96
C GLN A 439 -7.48 -8.23 24.45
N ASP A 440 -6.57 -9.19 24.29
CA ASP A 440 -6.79 -10.58 24.72
C ASP A 440 -6.88 -10.66 26.26
N ASN A 441 -6.03 -9.94 26.99
CA ASN A 441 -6.09 -9.82 28.45
C ASN A 441 -7.43 -9.21 28.92
N PHE A 442 -7.87 -8.11 28.31
CA PHE A 442 -9.17 -7.49 28.61
C PHE A 442 -10.35 -8.40 28.23
N LEU A 443 -10.23 -9.23 27.21
CA LEU A 443 -11.29 -10.18 26.83
C LEU A 443 -11.37 -11.38 27.78
N ALA A 444 -10.27 -11.73 28.46
CA ALA A 444 -10.27 -12.75 29.51
C ALA A 444 -10.96 -12.26 30.80
N ASP A 445 -10.80 -10.98 31.15
CA ASP A 445 -11.49 -10.34 32.29
C ASP A 445 -11.98 -8.90 31.94
N PRO A 446 -13.14 -8.78 31.28
CA PRO A 446 -13.64 -7.48 30.80
C PRO A 446 -14.29 -6.62 31.90
N PHE A 447 -14.32 -7.09 33.15
CA PHE A 447 -14.97 -6.41 34.27
C PHE A 447 -13.99 -5.87 35.31
N TYR A 448 -12.78 -6.44 35.42
CA TYR A 448 -11.77 -5.98 36.38
C TYR A 448 -10.42 -5.61 35.73
N TYR A 449 -10.09 -6.10 34.53
CA TYR A 449 -8.78 -5.84 33.93
C TYR A 449 -8.64 -4.41 33.39
N ASN A 450 -7.60 -3.72 33.85
CA ASN A 450 -7.13 -2.46 33.28
C ASN A 450 -5.86 -2.70 32.43
N PRO A 451 -5.89 -2.43 31.12
CA PRO A 451 -4.73 -2.55 30.25
C PRO A 451 -3.54 -1.69 30.65
N ASN A 452 -2.32 -2.15 30.34
CA ASN A 452 -1.09 -1.38 30.42
C ASN A 452 -0.48 -1.22 29.02
N PHE A 453 -0.70 -0.08 28.38
CA PHE A 453 -0.35 0.15 26.99
C PHE A 453 1.08 0.67 26.79
N GLU A 454 1.81 0.03 25.88
CA GLU A 454 3.14 0.47 25.44
C GLU A 454 3.05 1.32 24.16
N TYR A 455 3.74 2.46 24.10
CA TYR A 455 3.75 3.36 22.93
C TYR A 455 5.16 3.65 22.43
N LYS A 456 5.28 3.92 21.13
CA LYS A 456 6.57 4.34 20.54
C LYS A 456 6.88 5.78 20.94
N ARG A 457 7.98 5.96 21.67
CA ARG A 457 8.51 7.28 22.04
C ARG A 457 9.47 7.80 20.96
N TYR A 458 9.65 9.12 20.93
CA TYR A 458 10.76 9.83 20.29
C TYR A 458 11.93 9.90 21.29
N THR A 459 13.17 9.86 20.80
CA THR A 459 14.34 10.03 21.68
C THR A 459 14.54 11.50 22.05
N PRO A 460 15.22 11.84 23.16
CA PRO A 460 15.54 13.23 23.50
C PRO A 460 16.21 13.99 22.35
N LYS A 461 17.17 13.36 21.66
CA LYS A 461 17.82 13.92 20.46
C LYS A 461 16.83 14.24 19.32
N GLN A 462 15.74 13.48 19.16
CA GLN A 462 14.71 13.79 18.16
C GLN A 462 13.86 15.00 18.59
N ILE A 463 13.53 15.11 19.87
CA ILE A 463 12.81 16.26 20.42
C ILE A 463 13.63 17.55 20.27
N GLU A 464 14.93 17.52 20.57
CA GLU A 464 15.80 18.69 20.38
C GLU A 464 15.93 19.10 18.89
N ILE A 465 16.04 18.13 17.97
CA ILE A 465 15.98 18.42 16.52
C ILE A 465 14.65 19.08 16.11
N PHE A 466 13.54 18.78 16.81
CA PHE A 466 12.25 19.42 16.56
C PHE A 466 12.22 20.86 17.11
N LYS A 467 12.71 21.09 18.33
CA LYS A 467 12.82 22.43 18.95
C LYS A 467 13.74 23.35 18.13
N GLU A 468 14.90 22.85 17.71
CA GLU A 468 15.83 23.59 16.86
C GLU A 468 15.23 23.88 15.46
N GLY A 469 14.43 22.95 14.93
CA GLY A 469 13.69 23.13 13.68
C GLY A 469 12.58 24.19 13.78
N ILE A 470 11.85 24.23 14.91
CA ILE A 470 10.88 25.27 15.24
C ILE A 470 11.58 26.63 15.32
N LYS A 471 12.68 26.74 16.09
CA LYS A 471 13.44 27.98 16.25
C LYS A 471 13.87 28.59 14.91
N LYS A 472 14.40 27.76 13.99
CA LYS A 472 14.83 28.20 12.65
C LYS A 472 13.67 28.72 11.78
N VAL A 473 12.46 28.18 11.95
CA VAL A 473 11.26 28.69 11.27
C VAL A 473 10.76 29.97 11.93
N HIS A 474 10.84 30.07 13.26
CA HIS A 474 10.53 31.31 13.97
C HIS A 474 11.46 32.45 13.53
N GLU A 475 12.77 32.19 13.38
CA GLU A 475 13.75 33.12 12.83
C GLU A 475 13.35 33.59 11.41
N GLN A 476 12.90 32.68 10.52
CA GLN A 476 12.38 33.03 9.18
C GLN A 476 11.10 33.88 9.21
N LEU A 477 10.22 33.68 10.19
CA LEU A 477 9.02 34.50 10.38
C LEU A 477 9.33 35.93 10.85
N GLN A 478 10.52 36.18 11.40
CA GLN A 478 10.96 37.54 11.79
C GLN A 478 11.60 38.31 10.63
N GLU A 479 11.77 37.72 9.44
CA GLU A 479 12.28 38.43 8.27
C GLU A 479 11.23 39.43 7.74
N ARG A 480 11.62 40.69 7.51
CA ARG A 480 10.68 41.79 7.16
C ARG A 480 9.86 41.53 5.89
N ASN A 481 10.48 40.90 4.89
CA ASN A 481 9.85 40.46 3.65
C ASN A 481 8.74 39.43 3.88
N ILE A 482 8.89 38.55 4.88
CA ILE A 482 7.87 37.58 5.28
C ILE A 482 6.76 38.26 6.08
N GLN A 483 7.10 39.17 7.00
CA GLN A 483 6.10 39.92 7.78
C GLN A 483 5.20 40.82 6.93
N SER A 484 5.67 41.27 5.75
CA SER A 484 4.88 42.03 4.78
C SER A 484 3.95 41.19 3.90
N GLU A 485 4.05 39.85 3.92
CA GLU A 485 3.18 38.98 3.10
C GLU A 485 1.78 38.88 3.73
N PRO A 486 0.67 39.06 2.99
CA PRO A 486 -0.68 39.01 3.56
C PRO A 486 -1.03 37.67 4.25
N LEU A 487 -0.33 36.60 3.88
CA LEU A 487 -0.47 35.26 4.47
C LEU A 487 0.30 35.07 5.79
N PHE A 488 1.10 36.04 6.24
CA PHE A 488 1.91 35.95 7.46
C PHE A 488 1.15 35.40 8.69
N PRO A 489 -0.06 35.90 9.04
CA PRO A 489 -0.77 35.42 10.23
C PRO A 489 -1.12 33.92 10.16
N LEU A 490 -1.39 33.39 8.96
CA LEU A 490 -1.69 31.97 8.78
C LEU A 490 -0.45 31.08 8.94
N TYR A 491 0.76 31.59 8.65
CA TYR A 491 2.01 30.87 8.88
C TYR A 491 2.46 30.96 10.35
N GLU A 492 2.29 32.10 11.01
CA GLU A 492 2.54 32.24 12.45
C GLU A 492 1.66 31.26 13.24
N GLU A 493 0.35 31.26 12.97
CA GLU A 493 -0.57 30.34 13.62
C GLU A 493 -0.26 28.88 13.28
N LYS A 494 0.20 28.60 12.04
CA LYS A 494 0.61 27.25 11.68
C LYS A 494 1.85 26.77 12.43
N LEU A 495 2.79 27.67 12.75
CA LEU A 495 3.92 27.33 13.61
C LEU A 495 3.45 27.06 15.05
N ARG A 496 2.55 27.88 15.59
CA ARG A 496 1.95 27.68 16.93
C ARG A 496 1.28 26.31 17.07
N GLU A 497 0.51 25.88 16.07
CA GLU A 497 -0.08 24.53 16.04
C GLU A 497 0.99 23.42 16.03
N ILE A 498 2.15 23.66 15.41
CA ILE A 498 3.27 22.71 15.37
C ILE A 498 4.02 22.65 16.71
N GLU A 499 4.17 23.79 17.40
CA GLU A 499 4.71 23.88 18.76
C GLU A 499 3.82 23.12 19.75
N GLU A 500 2.51 23.33 19.70
CA GLU A 500 1.55 22.64 20.57
C GLU A 500 1.46 21.14 20.28
N ARG A 501 1.69 20.70 19.03
CA ARG A 501 1.88 19.26 18.71
C ARG A 501 3.14 18.69 19.34
N LEU A 502 4.21 19.48 19.47
CA LEU A 502 5.43 19.04 20.16
C LEU A 502 5.20 18.94 21.68
N PHE A 503 4.55 19.95 22.27
CA PHE A 503 4.12 19.93 23.66
C PHE A 503 3.21 18.73 23.98
N PHE A 504 2.25 18.43 23.10
CA PHE A 504 1.42 17.23 23.18
C PHE A 504 2.26 15.94 23.17
N ILE A 505 3.26 15.84 22.30
CA ILE A 505 4.17 14.69 22.25
C ILE A 505 4.98 14.56 23.55
N GLU A 506 5.52 15.66 24.08
CA GLU A 506 6.28 15.64 25.34
C GLU A 506 5.39 15.24 26.51
N ALA A 507 4.22 15.85 26.68
CA ALA A 507 3.26 15.54 27.75
C ALA A 507 2.82 14.07 27.76
N TYR A 508 2.42 13.53 26.60
CA TYR A 508 2.01 12.13 26.46
C TYR A 508 3.18 11.15 26.66
N GLN A 509 4.41 11.49 26.29
CA GLN A 509 5.56 10.62 26.56
C GLN A 509 5.97 10.57 28.03
N MET A 510 5.74 11.67 28.75
CA MET A 510 5.98 11.79 30.19
C MET A 510 4.83 11.23 31.04
N GLN A 511 3.66 10.97 30.43
CA GLN A 511 2.41 10.64 31.15
C GLN A 511 2.01 11.72 32.17
N ASP A 512 2.29 12.98 31.83
CA ASP A 512 1.99 14.15 32.65
C ASP A 512 0.53 14.56 32.40
N TYR A 513 -0.40 13.97 33.14
CA TYR A 513 -1.85 14.14 32.90
C TYR A 513 -2.32 15.61 32.89
N PRO A 514 -1.88 16.51 33.79
CA PRO A 514 -2.18 17.94 33.69
C PRO A 514 -1.71 18.57 32.37
N LYS A 515 -0.47 18.30 31.93
CA LYS A 515 0.02 18.79 30.64
C LYS A 515 -0.69 18.12 29.46
N MET A 516 -1.11 16.85 29.59
CA MET A 516 -1.90 16.16 28.56
C MET A 516 -3.30 16.80 28.41
N GLN A 517 -3.93 17.22 29.51
CA GLN A 517 -5.18 17.99 29.47
C GLN A 517 -4.98 19.35 28.80
N GLN A 518 -3.92 20.08 29.17
CA GLN A 518 -3.54 21.36 28.56
C GLN A 518 -3.26 21.23 27.06
N ALA A 519 -2.50 20.21 26.64
CA ALA A 519 -2.18 19.94 25.25
C ALA A 519 -3.41 19.55 24.41
N ASN A 520 -4.35 18.80 24.99
CA ASN A 520 -5.64 18.54 24.37
C ASN A 520 -6.46 19.84 24.20
N ARG A 521 -6.47 20.73 25.21
CA ARG A 521 -7.16 22.03 25.15
C ARG A 521 -6.57 22.94 24.07
N TYR A 522 -5.24 22.96 23.93
CA TYR A 522 -4.55 23.72 22.89
C TYR A 522 -4.91 23.22 21.48
N LEU A 523 -4.72 21.92 21.20
CA LEU A 523 -4.94 21.37 19.85
C LEU A 523 -6.41 21.20 19.43
N PHE A 524 -7.34 21.06 20.39
CA PHE A 524 -8.75 20.72 20.12
C PHE A 524 -9.77 21.69 20.76
N GLY A 525 -9.31 22.73 21.46
CA GLY A 525 -10.15 23.66 22.22
C GLY A 525 -10.72 23.08 23.52
N ALA A 526 -11.18 23.95 24.41
CA ALA A 526 -11.98 23.54 25.57
C ALA A 526 -13.33 22.95 25.16
N PHE A 527 -13.97 22.17 26.03
CA PHE A 527 -15.36 21.78 25.85
C PHE A 527 -16.27 22.99 25.98
N ASP A 528 -17.30 23.05 25.14
CA ASP A 528 -18.30 24.09 25.14
C ASP A 528 -19.57 23.59 25.85
N GLU A 529 -20.16 24.42 26.71
CA GLU A 529 -21.27 24.02 27.58
C GLU A 529 -22.59 23.83 26.80
N GLU A 530 -22.85 24.64 25.77
CA GLU A 530 -24.03 24.51 24.90
C GLU A 530 -23.92 23.23 24.06
N ASN A 531 -22.75 22.98 23.48
CA ASN A 531 -22.44 21.76 22.72
C ASN A 531 -22.53 20.51 23.60
N LEU A 532 -22.10 20.58 24.86
CA LEU A 532 -22.25 19.48 25.83
C LEU A 532 -23.73 19.26 26.22
N ALA A 533 -24.48 20.32 26.49
CA ALA A 533 -25.90 20.25 26.81
C ALA A 533 -26.72 19.68 25.63
N LEU A 534 -26.45 20.13 24.41
CA LEU A 534 -27.02 19.58 23.17
C LEU A 534 -26.62 18.12 22.98
N SER A 535 -25.35 17.77 23.20
CA SER A 535 -24.84 16.41 23.09
C SER A 535 -25.53 15.45 24.06
N LYS A 536 -25.72 15.87 25.31
CA LYS A 536 -26.48 15.16 26.34
C LYS A 536 -27.96 15.00 25.93
N LYS A 537 -28.61 16.09 25.50
CA LYS A 537 -30.01 16.09 25.03
C LYS A 537 -30.22 15.12 23.86
N ILE A 538 -29.35 15.12 22.85
CA ILE A 538 -29.45 14.21 21.70
C ILE A 538 -29.18 12.76 22.14
N THR A 539 -28.16 12.53 22.96
CA THR A 539 -27.77 11.20 23.46
C THR A 539 -28.92 10.49 24.18
N PHE A 540 -29.64 11.19 25.06
CA PHE A 540 -30.74 10.62 25.85
C PHE A 540 -32.14 10.86 25.25
N SER A 541 -32.22 11.48 24.07
CA SER A 541 -33.52 11.69 23.40
C SER A 541 -34.17 10.36 22.97
N HIS A 542 -35.40 10.13 23.41
CA HIS A 542 -36.13 8.87 23.24
C HIS A 542 -36.66 8.63 21.81
N LYS A 543 -36.08 9.23 20.76
CA LYS A 543 -36.48 8.97 19.36
C LYS A 543 -35.99 7.59 18.91
N LYS A 544 -36.76 6.57 19.31
CA LYS A 544 -36.65 5.15 18.93
C LYS A 544 -36.89 4.96 17.43
N SER A 545 -35.99 5.44 16.57
CA SER A 545 -35.86 4.87 15.23
C SER A 545 -35.08 3.56 15.35
N GLY A 546 -35.76 2.43 15.21
CA GLY A 546 -35.15 1.12 15.43
C GLY A 546 -33.98 0.85 14.46
N PRO A 547 -33.03 -0.06 14.77
CA PRO A 547 -31.99 -0.45 13.82
C PRO A 547 -32.56 -0.99 12.49
N LYS A 548 -33.77 -1.55 12.51
CA LYS A 548 -34.52 -1.97 11.31
C LYS A 548 -34.99 -0.77 10.49
N GLU A 549 -35.65 0.21 11.11
CA GLU A 549 -36.15 1.42 10.44
C GLU A 549 -35.03 2.25 9.84
N ARG A 550 -33.93 2.48 10.57
CA ARG A 550 -32.75 3.17 10.03
C ARG A 550 -32.14 2.43 8.84
N LYS A 551 -32.06 1.09 8.88
CA LYS A 551 -31.60 0.28 7.74
C LYS A 551 -32.56 0.33 6.54
N ALA A 552 -33.88 0.41 6.78
CA ALA A 552 -34.88 0.55 5.73
C ALA A 552 -34.84 1.94 5.06
N MET A 553 -34.73 3.01 5.86
CA MET A 553 -34.63 4.39 5.36
C MET A 553 -33.44 4.57 4.41
N LEU A 554 -32.32 3.90 4.67
CA LEU A 554 -31.07 4.03 3.92
C LEU A 554 -31.01 3.22 2.60
N GLY A 555 -31.99 2.38 2.30
CA GLY A 555 -32.04 1.58 1.07
C GLY A 555 -31.19 0.31 1.11
N LYS A 556 -30.96 -0.29 -0.07
CA LYS A 556 -30.21 -1.56 -0.23
C LYS A 556 -28.72 -1.39 0.10
N ILE A 557 -28.04 -2.49 0.42
CA ILE A 557 -26.58 -2.53 0.48
C ILE A 557 -26.04 -2.55 -0.95
N LEU A 558 -25.09 -1.67 -1.25
CA LEU A 558 -24.46 -1.59 -2.57
C LEU A 558 -23.37 -2.66 -2.74
N THR A 559 -23.27 -3.16 -3.97
CA THR A 559 -22.13 -3.95 -4.44
C THR A 559 -20.90 -3.06 -4.68
N ILE A 560 -19.72 -3.67 -4.79
CA ILE A 560 -18.47 -2.95 -5.09
C ILE A 560 -18.57 -2.22 -6.44
N ASP A 561 -19.22 -2.81 -7.44
CA ASP A 561 -19.35 -2.20 -8.77
C ASP A 561 -20.28 -0.98 -8.75
N GLU A 562 -21.38 -1.02 -7.98
CA GLU A 562 -22.25 0.14 -7.74
C GLU A 562 -21.49 1.25 -6.97
N ILE A 563 -20.76 0.91 -5.90
CA ILE A 563 -19.91 1.85 -5.15
C ILE A 563 -18.91 2.54 -6.10
N MET A 564 -18.28 1.78 -6.99
CA MET A 564 -17.36 2.31 -7.99
C MET A 564 -18.10 3.22 -8.98
N GLN A 565 -19.29 2.84 -9.47
CA GLN A 565 -20.08 3.67 -10.37
C GLN A 565 -20.47 5.02 -9.73
N HIS A 566 -20.89 5.01 -8.46
CA HIS A 566 -21.16 6.25 -7.71
C HIS A 566 -19.92 7.16 -7.62
N ILE A 567 -18.73 6.60 -7.36
CA ILE A 567 -17.47 7.39 -7.32
C ILE A 567 -17.16 8.04 -8.69
N HIS A 568 -17.26 7.28 -9.79
CA HIS A 568 -16.98 7.84 -11.14
C HIS A 568 -18.02 8.89 -11.55
N ASN A 569 -19.29 8.69 -11.20
CA ASN A 569 -20.34 9.70 -11.42
C ASN A 569 -20.07 10.97 -10.60
N TYR A 570 -19.55 10.83 -9.37
CA TYR A 570 -19.15 11.96 -8.54
C TYR A 570 -17.97 12.73 -9.14
N PHE A 571 -16.95 12.03 -9.66
CA PHE A 571 -15.84 12.67 -10.37
C PHE A 571 -16.32 13.49 -11.58
N LYS A 572 -17.23 12.94 -12.38
CA LYS A 572 -17.84 13.66 -13.51
C LYS A 572 -18.64 14.89 -13.06
N LYS A 573 -19.49 14.76 -12.03
CA LYS A 573 -20.34 15.84 -11.51
C LYS A 573 -19.54 17.07 -11.07
N TYR A 574 -18.34 16.87 -10.50
CA TYR A 574 -17.49 17.95 -9.96
C TYR A 574 -16.22 18.19 -10.78
N THR A 575 -16.14 17.67 -12.02
CA THR A 575 -14.98 17.80 -12.93
C THR A 575 -13.64 17.47 -12.26
N ILE A 576 -13.63 16.40 -11.46
CA ILE A 576 -12.45 15.90 -10.75
C ILE A 576 -11.72 14.92 -11.67
N GLN A 577 -10.42 15.12 -11.88
CA GLN A 577 -9.58 14.15 -12.57
C GLN A 577 -9.60 12.81 -11.85
N GLU A 578 -9.75 11.69 -12.56
CA GLU A 578 -9.82 10.36 -11.94
C GLU A 578 -8.57 10.05 -11.12
N ILE A 579 -8.74 9.83 -9.81
CA ILE A 579 -7.66 9.44 -8.89
C ILE A 579 -7.72 7.93 -8.58
N PRO A 580 -6.60 7.26 -8.30
CA PRO A 580 -6.58 5.82 -8.08
C PRO A 580 -7.48 5.36 -6.92
N ILE A 581 -8.27 4.31 -7.17
CA ILE A 581 -9.11 3.67 -6.16
C ILE A 581 -8.50 2.32 -5.77
N LYS A 582 -8.34 2.08 -4.46
CA LYS A 582 -7.73 0.88 -3.89
C LYS A 582 -8.67 0.23 -2.88
N ILE A 583 -9.11 -0.99 -3.16
CA ILE A 583 -9.78 -1.84 -2.15
C ILE A 583 -8.72 -2.38 -1.18
N SER A 584 -8.90 -2.09 0.11
CA SER A 584 -7.92 -2.28 1.17
C SER A 584 -8.42 -3.28 2.23
N THR A 585 -7.56 -4.23 2.59
CA THR A 585 -7.75 -5.16 3.72
C THR A 585 -7.31 -4.57 5.06
N HIS A 586 -6.72 -3.38 5.07
CA HIS A 586 -6.12 -2.74 6.26
C HIS A 586 -6.77 -1.41 6.63
N THR A 587 -7.84 -1.00 5.93
CA THR A 587 -8.57 0.24 6.20
C THR A 587 -9.86 -0.10 6.95
N LEU A 588 -10.05 0.52 8.12
CA LEU A 588 -11.25 0.34 8.95
C LEU A 588 -12.40 1.27 8.51
N SER A 589 -12.09 2.47 8.02
CA SER A 589 -13.08 3.38 7.41
C SER A 589 -13.68 2.77 6.14
N ARG A 590 -14.99 2.93 5.91
CA ARG A 590 -15.69 2.36 4.74
C ARG A 590 -15.09 2.88 3.42
N ILE A 591 -14.88 4.19 3.35
CA ILE A 591 -14.07 4.90 2.35
C ILE A 591 -13.15 5.84 3.13
N ALA A 592 -11.93 6.10 2.65
CA ALA A 592 -10.98 7.07 3.19
C ALA A 592 -9.94 7.49 2.14
N ILE A 593 -9.63 8.79 2.02
CA ILE A 593 -8.55 9.27 1.13
C ILE A 593 -7.19 9.20 1.82
N SER A 594 -6.15 8.75 1.11
CA SER A 594 -4.75 8.90 1.52
C SER A 594 -3.95 9.72 0.53
N TYR A 595 -3.27 10.75 1.04
CA TYR A 595 -2.46 11.68 0.27
C TYR A 595 -1.01 11.18 0.22
N LYS A 596 -0.61 10.53 -0.88
CA LYS A 596 0.78 10.08 -1.10
C LYS A 596 1.60 11.14 -1.84
N LYS A 597 2.93 10.96 -1.87
CA LYS A 597 3.87 11.87 -2.56
C LYS A 597 3.55 12.10 -4.04
N GLU A 598 2.97 11.11 -4.73
CA GLU A 598 2.70 11.15 -6.17
C GLU A 598 1.30 11.67 -6.51
N GLN A 599 0.29 11.26 -5.74
CA GLN A 599 -1.13 11.63 -5.92
C GLN A 599 -1.99 11.14 -4.73
N PRO A 600 -3.17 11.72 -4.50
CA PRO A 600 -4.19 11.16 -3.61
C PRO A 600 -4.72 9.81 -4.11
N ILE A 601 -5.17 8.94 -3.18
CA ILE A 601 -5.72 7.62 -3.46
C ILE A 601 -6.96 7.39 -2.59
N ILE A 602 -8.09 6.99 -3.20
CA ILE A 602 -9.29 6.56 -2.46
C ILE A 602 -9.08 5.13 -1.97
N ASN A 603 -9.24 4.89 -0.67
CA ASN A 603 -9.17 3.56 -0.08
C ASN A 603 -10.56 3.13 0.33
N ILE A 604 -11.04 2.00 -0.19
CA ILE A 604 -12.33 1.40 0.17
C ILE A 604 -12.03 0.18 1.04
N SER A 605 -12.67 0.04 2.21
CA SER A 605 -12.49 -1.18 3.01
C SER A 605 -13.13 -2.37 2.31
N HIS A 606 -12.44 -3.51 2.30
CA HIS A 606 -13.01 -4.76 1.77
C HIS A 606 -14.23 -5.27 2.57
N MET A 607 -14.45 -4.75 3.80
CA MET A 607 -15.61 -5.04 4.65
C MET A 607 -16.64 -3.89 4.64
N ALA A 608 -16.52 -2.92 3.73
CA ALA A 608 -17.42 -1.77 3.66
C ALA A 608 -18.84 -2.19 3.24
N SER A 609 -19.73 -2.37 4.21
CA SER A 609 -21.18 -2.36 3.98
C SER A 609 -21.65 -0.91 3.88
N ILE A 610 -21.92 -0.44 2.66
CA ILE A 610 -22.46 0.89 2.38
C ILE A 610 -23.86 0.73 1.79
N ARG A 611 -24.85 1.47 2.30
CA ARG A 611 -26.18 1.54 1.69
C ARG A 611 -26.32 2.67 0.69
N GLU A 612 -27.26 2.51 -0.23
CA GLU A 612 -27.56 3.45 -1.31
C GLU A 612 -27.61 4.92 -0.87
N LYS A 613 -28.42 5.26 0.14
CA LYS A 613 -28.52 6.65 0.63
C LYS A 613 -27.37 7.06 1.56
N GLU A 614 -26.56 6.13 2.06
CA GLU A 614 -25.29 6.46 2.73
C GLU A 614 -24.20 6.80 1.72
N MET A 615 -24.26 6.27 0.49
CA MET A 615 -23.18 6.37 -0.49
C MET A 615 -22.89 7.82 -0.88
N GLN A 616 -23.93 8.58 -1.24
CA GLN A 616 -23.81 9.99 -1.58
C GLN A 616 -23.23 10.78 -0.39
N ALA A 617 -23.77 10.58 0.80
CA ALA A 617 -23.29 11.20 2.05
C ALA A 617 -21.83 10.89 2.40
N ILE A 618 -21.33 9.68 2.08
CA ILE A 618 -19.92 9.33 2.25
C ILE A 618 -19.04 10.02 1.19
N LEU A 619 -19.53 10.14 -0.05
CA LEU A 619 -18.80 10.84 -1.11
C LEU A 619 -18.72 12.34 -0.86
N ASP A 620 -19.79 12.97 -0.35
CA ASP A 620 -19.78 14.39 0.01
C ASP A 620 -18.82 14.68 1.16
N HIS A 621 -18.68 13.76 2.11
CA HIS A 621 -17.70 13.82 3.20
C HIS A 621 -16.25 13.70 2.66
N GLU A 622 -15.92 12.55 2.06
CA GLU A 622 -14.56 12.24 1.63
C GLU A 622 -14.13 13.06 0.40
N ILE A 623 -14.87 12.93 -0.70
CA ILE A 623 -14.50 13.52 -1.99
C ILE A 623 -14.97 14.99 -2.07
N GLY A 624 -16.23 15.23 -1.71
CA GLY A 624 -16.91 16.51 -1.80
C GLY A 624 -16.26 17.61 -0.97
N THR A 625 -15.76 17.25 0.21
CA THR A 625 -15.00 18.14 1.10
C THR A 625 -13.50 17.87 1.02
N HIS A 626 -13.00 16.74 1.54
CA HIS A 626 -11.56 16.58 1.78
C HIS A 626 -10.70 16.57 0.51
N LEU A 627 -11.11 15.85 -0.54
CA LEU A 627 -10.37 15.81 -1.80
C LEU A 627 -10.45 17.15 -2.54
N ARG A 628 -11.65 17.72 -2.69
CA ARG A 628 -11.83 18.98 -3.43
C ARG A 628 -11.05 20.13 -2.81
N ARG A 629 -11.02 20.24 -1.47
CA ARG A 629 -10.22 21.25 -0.76
C ARG A 629 -8.71 21.01 -0.87
N TYR A 630 -8.26 19.75 -0.87
CA TYR A 630 -6.85 19.41 -1.17
C TYR A 630 -6.44 19.83 -2.59
N LEU A 631 -7.26 19.49 -3.60
CA LEU A 631 -6.99 19.80 -5.00
C LEU A 631 -7.09 21.30 -5.30
N ALA A 632 -7.90 22.04 -4.55
CA ALA A 632 -7.92 23.50 -4.62
C ALA A 632 -6.62 24.11 -4.07
N GLY A 633 -6.22 23.75 -2.84
CA GLY A 633 -4.96 24.23 -2.26
C GLY A 633 -3.72 23.83 -3.07
N GLU A 634 -3.77 22.68 -3.78
CA GLU A 634 -2.72 22.28 -4.73
C GLU A 634 -2.59 23.23 -5.94
N LYS A 635 -3.68 23.85 -6.40
CA LYS A 635 -3.67 24.84 -7.50
C LYS A 635 -3.07 26.19 -7.07
N GLU A 636 -3.20 26.54 -5.78
CA GLU A 636 -2.62 27.76 -5.21
C GLU A 636 -1.08 27.68 -5.06
N GLY A 637 -0.50 26.47 -5.08
CA GLY A 637 0.95 26.27 -5.07
C GLY A 637 1.61 26.36 -3.70
N LEU A 638 0.83 26.51 -2.62
CA LEU A 638 1.31 26.51 -1.23
C LEU A 638 0.95 25.20 -0.51
N ASP A 639 1.91 24.60 0.16
CA ASP A 639 1.67 23.44 1.02
C ASP A 639 0.73 23.78 2.19
N LEU A 640 0.76 25.02 2.71
CA LEU A 640 -0.18 25.53 3.72
C LEU A 640 -1.64 25.31 3.29
N LEU A 641 -2.05 25.87 2.14
CA LEU A 641 -3.43 25.75 1.64
C LEU A 641 -3.76 24.32 1.18
N LYS A 642 -2.76 23.56 0.73
CA LYS A 642 -2.91 22.16 0.30
C LYS A 642 -3.09 21.17 1.47
N LYS A 643 -2.42 21.41 2.61
CA LYS A 643 -2.33 20.47 3.74
C LYS A 643 -3.06 20.94 5.01
N GLY A 644 -3.37 22.22 5.12
CA GLY A 644 -4.08 22.81 6.24
C GLY A 644 -3.39 24.04 6.84
N THR A 645 -4.13 25.13 7.02
CA THR A 645 -3.80 26.27 7.90
C THR A 645 -3.79 25.86 9.38
N GLY A 646 -3.57 26.81 10.30
CA GLY A 646 -3.59 26.54 11.74
C GLY A 646 -4.95 26.03 12.23
N TYR A 647 -4.97 24.90 12.93
CA TYR A 647 -6.16 24.32 13.59
C TYR A 647 -7.35 23.96 12.67
N TYR A 648 -7.16 24.05 11.35
CA TYR A 648 -8.19 23.91 10.30
C TYR A 648 -9.06 22.64 10.39
N ILE A 649 -8.59 21.61 11.10
CA ILE A 649 -9.18 20.27 11.12
C ILE A 649 -10.59 20.25 11.73
N SER A 650 -10.92 21.17 12.64
CA SER A 650 -12.27 21.26 13.22
C SER A 650 -13.28 21.66 12.15
N ASP A 651 -13.03 22.77 11.45
CA ASP A 651 -13.85 23.29 10.36
C ASP A 651 -13.90 22.35 9.15
N GLU A 652 -12.78 21.69 8.81
CA GLU A 652 -12.69 20.69 7.75
C GLU A 652 -13.63 19.49 8.00
N GLU A 653 -13.59 18.92 9.22
CA GLU A 653 -14.43 17.79 9.62
C GLU A 653 -15.89 18.24 9.83
N GLY A 654 -16.11 19.45 10.35
CA GLY A 654 -17.41 20.09 10.52
C GLY A 654 -18.16 20.31 9.20
N PHE A 655 -17.48 20.90 8.21
CA PHE A 655 -18.02 21.07 6.86
C PHE A 655 -18.22 19.74 6.14
N ALA A 656 -17.34 18.77 6.34
CA ALA A 656 -17.54 17.41 5.84
C ALA A 656 -18.74 16.71 6.50
N ILE A 657 -19.06 16.98 7.77
CA ILE A 657 -20.29 16.49 8.41
C ILE A 657 -21.52 17.20 7.86
N TYR A 658 -21.49 18.53 7.71
CA TYR A 658 -22.57 19.34 7.16
C TYR A 658 -22.98 18.86 5.76
N ASN A 659 -22.03 18.81 4.82
CA ASN A 659 -22.27 18.32 3.45
C ASN A 659 -22.80 16.88 3.42
N SER A 660 -22.29 16.04 4.33
CA SER A 660 -22.73 14.64 4.45
C SER A 660 -24.15 14.50 5.04
N LEU A 661 -24.62 15.46 5.85
CA LEU A 661 -25.98 15.47 6.39
C LEU A 661 -27.03 15.93 5.37
N LEU A 662 -26.69 16.89 4.50
CA LEU A 662 -27.58 17.34 3.41
C LEU A 662 -28.01 16.20 2.47
N SER A 663 -27.14 15.22 2.27
CA SER A 663 -27.39 14.06 1.41
C SER A 663 -28.05 12.86 2.11
N LEU A 664 -28.39 12.98 3.40
CA LEU A 664 -29.09 11.94 4.16
C LEU A 664 -30.59 12.26 4.28
N PRO A 665 -31.46 11.23 4.45
CA PRO A 665 -32.88 11.47 4.67
C PRO A 665 -33.12 12.36 5.89
N GLU A 666 -34.07 13.29 5.83
CA GLU A 666 -34.39 14.26 6.89
C GLU A 666 -34.60 13.62 8.29
N LYS A 667 -35.17 12.42 8.34
CA LYS A 667 -35.40 11.66 9.58
C LYS A 667 -34.17 10.89 10.10
N TYR A 668 -33.04 10.93 9.40
CA TYR A 668 -31.81 10.20 9.75
C TYR A 668 -30.89 11.05 10.63
N GLN A 669 -30.55 10.54 11.82
CA GLN A 669 -29.75 11.27 12.80
C GLN A 669 -28.38 10.60 13.06
N LYS A 670 -27.28 11.36 12.94
CA LYS A 670 -25.90 10.92 13.25
C LYS A 670 -25.56 11.11 14.74
N ASN A 671 -26.20 10.33 15.62
CA ASN A 671 -26.05 10.54 17.07
C ASN A 671 -24.65 10.20 17.62
N THR A 672 -23.82 9.44 16.89
CA THR A 672 -22.51 8.97 17.37
C THR A 672 -21.54 10.09 17.74
N MET A 673 -21.54 11.22 17.03
CA MET A 673 -20.61 12.32 17.32
C MET A 673 -20.96 13.03 18.64
N TYR A 674 -22.24 13.34 18.83
CA TYR A 674 -22.78 13.88 20.09
C TYR A 674 -22.55 12.94 21.27
N LEU A 675 -22.73 11.64 21.04
CA LEU A 675 -22.47 10.64 22.08
C LEU A 675 -20.98 10.56 22.44
N ASN A 676 -20.05 10.60 21.48
CA ASN A 676 -18.62 10.61 21.77
C ASN A 676 -18.20 11.90 22.49
N TYR A 677 -18.79 13.05 22.13
CA TYR A 677 -18.61 14.32 22.83
C TYR A 677 -19.02 14.22 24.31
N PHE A 678 -20.21 13.67 24.57
CA PHE A 678 -20.68 13.41 25.93
C PHE A 678 -19.75 12.43 26.67
N ILE A 679 -19.48 11.25 26.11
CA ILE A 679 -18.63 10.22 26.75
C ILE A 679 -17.26 10.77 27.14
N LEU A 680 -16.60 11.56 26.27
CA LEU A 680 -15.29 12.15 26.57
C LEU A 680 -15.29 12.93 27.90
N THR A 681 -16.34 13.69 28.19
CA THR A 681 -16.45 14.45 29.44
C THR A 681 -16.76 13.58 30.66
N GLN A 682 -17.36 12.40 30.46
CA GLN A 682 -17.73 11.50 31.57
C GLN A 682 -16.61 10.53 31.95
N ILE A 683 -15.71 10.17 31.02
CA ILE A 683 -14.67 9.16 31.24
C ILE A 683 -13.30 9.73 31.63
N ASP A 684 -13.12 11.06 31.68
CA ASP A 684 -11.79 11.66 31.89
C ASP A 684 -11.17 11.34 33.26
N THR A 685 -11.97 11.02 34.27
CA THR A 685 -11.52 10.60 35.61
C THR A 685 -11.72 9.11 35.90
N LEU A 686 -12.26 8.34 34.95
CA LEU A 686 -12.50 6.90 35.10
C LEU A 686 -11.31 6.08 34.64
N SER A 687 -11.08 4.91 35.23
CA SER A 687 -10.16 3.91 34.68
C SER A 687 -10.65 3.36 33.33
N PHE A 688 -9.81 2.61 32.63
CA PHE A 688 -10.15 1.99 31.35
C PHE A 688 -11.33 1.02 31.50
N VAL A 689 -11.34 0.18 32.54
CA VAL A 689 -12.41 -0.80 32.77
C VAL A 689 -13.74 -0.13 33.14
N GLU A 690 -13.72 0.92 33.96
CA GLU A 690 -14.91 1.73 34.28
C GLU A 690 -15.46 2.45 33.05
N SER A 691 -14.57 2.98 32.21
CA SER A 691 -14.93 3.60 30.93
C SER A 691 -15.54 2.59 29.96
N ALA A 692 -14.97 1.39 29.88
CA ALA A 692 -15.52 0.28 29.11
C ALA A 692 -16.90 -0.12 29.63
N GLY A 693 -17.10 -0.17 30.95
CA GLY A 693 -18.39 -0.39 31.60
C GLY A 693 -19.44 0.65 31.23
N LEU A 694 -19.10 1.95 31.29
CA LEU A 694 -20.00 3.03 30.86
C LEU A 694 -20.34 2.96 29.36
N ILE A 695 -19.35 2.67 28.51
CA ILE A 695 -19.59 2.51 27.07
C ILE A 695 -20.45 1.25 26.80
N LYS A 696 -20.30 0.18 27.59
CA LYS A 696 -21.10 -1.06 27.50
C LYS A 696 -22.54 -0.86 27.98
N SER A 697 -22.80 -0.07 29.01
CA SER A 697 -24.16 0.25 29.46
C SER A 697 -24.93 1.08 28.42
N ILE A 698 -24.23 1.99 27.71
CA ILE A 698 -24.79 2.75 26.59
C ILE A 698 -24.96 1.87 25.33
N PHE A 699 -24.07 0.90 25.11
CA PHE A 699 -24.09 -0.01 23.95
C PHE A 699 -24.18 -1.50 24.37
N PRO A 700 -25.29 -1.95 24.98
CA PRO A 700 -25.40 -3.32 25.52
C PRO A 700 -25.25 -4.40 24.44
N HIS A 701 -25.58 -4.07 23.18
CA HIS A 701 -25.50 -4.96 22.02
C HIS A 701 -24.10 -5.14 21.42
N LYS A 702 -23.11 -4.31 21.78
CA LYS A 702 -21.72 -4.46 21.31
C LYS A 702 -20.99 -5.54 22.10
N ASN A 703 -20.11 -6.28 21.43
CA ASN A 703 -19.23 -7.24 22.11
C ASN A 703 -18.04 -6.54 22.79
N PHE A 704 -17.37 -7.21 23.73
CA PHE A 704 -16.29 -6.58 24.51
C PHE A 704 -15.08 -6.15 23.68
N ALA A 705 -14.80 -6.77 22.52
CA ALA A 705 -13.71 -6.32 21.64
C ALA A 705 -14.05 -4.98 20.95
N GLU A 706 -15.32 -4.78 20.58
CA GLU A 706 -15.82 -3.47 20.10
C GLU A 706 -15.79 -2.41 21.20
N ILE A 707 -16.15 -2.76 22.44
CA ILE A 707 -16.08 -1.87 23.61
C ILE A 707 -14.64 -1.48 23.91
N PHE A 708 -13.71 -2.43 23.97
CA PHE A 708 -12.27 -2.17 24.14
C PHE A 708 -11.76 -1.20 23.08
N THR A 709 -12.08 -1.46 21.81
CA THR A 709 -11.67 -0.62 20.67
C THR A 709 -12.25 0.80 20.78
N HIS A 710 -13.49 0.95 21.26
CA HIS A 710 -14.11 2.26 21.49
C HIS A 710 -13.47 2.99 22.68
N THR A 711 -13.22 2.28 23.78
CA THR A 711 -12.59 2.82 25.00
C THR A 711 -11.18 3.32 24.70
N LEU A 712 -10.36 2.48 24.04
CA LEU A 712 -9.04 2.88 23.57
C LEU A 712 -9.10 4.06 22.58
N ARG A 713 -10.10 4.14 21.69
CA ARG A 713 -10.23 5.29 20.78
C ARG A 713 -10.29 6.63 21.55
N LEU A 714 -10.89 6.65 22.74
CA LEU A 714 -11.09 7.85 23.56
C LEU A 714 -10.00 8.05 24.63
N LYS A 715 -9.31 7.00 25.07
CA LYS A 715 -8.21 7.05 26.06
C LYS A 715 -6.79 6.78 25.50
N ARG A 716 -6.62 6.60 24.18
CA ARG A 716 -5.31 6.28 23.58
C ARG A 716 -4.24 7.29 23.98
N GLY A 717 -3.04 6.78 24.23
CA GLY A 717 -1.89 7.57 24.66
C GLY A 717 -1.62 7.51 26.17
N ILE A 718 -2.58 7.07 27.00
CA ILE A 718 -2.29 6.66 28.37
C ILE A 718 -1.65 5.25 28.37
N CYS A 719 -0.59 5.08 29.14
CA CYS A 719 0.04 3.79 29.42
C CYS A 719 -0.78 3.03 30.47
N ASP A 720 -0.90 3.60 31.67
CA ASP A 720 -1.62 2.99 32.78
C ASP A 720 -3.14 3.17 32.60
N GLY A 721 -3.83 2.09 32.22
CA GLY A 721 -5.28 2.08 32.11
C GLY A 721 -6.01 2.17 33.45
N SER A 722 -5.33 1.95 34.59
CA SER A 722 -5.95 2.07 35.92
C SER A 722 -6.10 3.53 36.40
N ALA A 723 -5.43 4.47 35.74
CA ALA A 723 -5.37 5.88 36.13
C ALA A 723 -6.77 6.55 36.20
N LYS A 724 -7.07 7.15 37.36
CA LYS A 724 -8.33 7.86 37.67
C LYS A 724 -8.10 9.34 37.94
N THR A 725 -7.63 10.07 36.93
CA THR A 725 -7.24 11.49 37.07
C THR A 725 -7.58 12.26 35.78
N PRO A 726 -7.95 13.56 35.85
CA PRO A 726 -8.24 14.35 34.65
C PRO A 726 -7.07 14.39 33.66
N GLY A 727 -7.36 14.48 32.37
CA GLY A 727 -6.36 14.47 31.30
C GLY A 727 -6.01 13.08 30.74
N THR A 728 -6.75 12.03 31.13
CA THR A 728 -6.59 10.67 30.56
C THR A 728 -7.33 10.47 29.23
N THR A 729 -8.07 11.48 28.74
CA THR A 729 -8.78 11.41 27.45
C THR A 729 -8.06 12.13 26.30
N TYR A 730 -8.26 11.59 25.10
CA TYR A 730 -7.79 12.17 23.84
C TYR A 730 -8.95 12.86 23.12
N TRP A 731 -8.94 14.19 23.14
CA TRP A 731 -10.12 15.01 22.84
C TRP A 731 -10.48 15.12 21.36
N LYS A 732 -9.72 14.54 20.42
CA LYS A 732 -9.95 14.71 18.97
C LYS A 732 -11.40 14.48 18.53
N ASP A 733 -12.13 13.54 19.13
CA ASP A 733 -13.53 13.27 18.74
C ASP A 733 -14.50 14.42 19.07
N LYS A 734 -14.12 15.44 19.88
CA LYS A 734 -14.96 16.61 20.16
C LYS A 734 -15.16 17.52 18.94
N ILE A 735 -14.13 17.63 18.09
CA ILE A 735 -14.08 18.56 16.95
C ILE A 735 -15.20 18.30 15.93
N TYR A 736 -15.74 17.09 15.88
CA TYR A 736 -16.85 16.73 15.01
C TYR A 736 -18.13 17.50 15.35
N VAL A 737 -18.40 17.76 16.63
CA VAL A 737 -19.57 18.54 17.08
C VAL A 737 -19.26 20.03 16.99
N ASP A 738 -18.12 20.47 17.55
CA ASP A 738 -17.74 21.90 17.57
C ASP A 738 -17.58 22.47 16.16
N GLY A 739 -16.98 21.70 15.24
CA GLY A 739 -16.84 22.05 13.83
C GLY A 739 -18.19 22.09 13.13
N TYR A 740 -19.04 21.05 13.30
CA TYR A 740 -20.35 21.00 12.64
C TYR A 740 -21.26 22.17 13.06
N ILE A 741 -21.30 22.49 14.35
CA ILE A 741 -22.15 23.58 14.88
C ILE A 741 -21.62 24.94 14.41
N ARG A 742 -20.31 25.16 14.43
CA ARG A 742 -19.67 26.36 13.88
C ARG A 742 -19.95 26.54 12.38
N THR A 743 -19.75 25.49 11.58
CA THR A 743 -20.04 25.54 10.14
C THR A 743 -21.53 25.76 9.88
N LYS A 744 -22.42 25.09 10.61
CA LYS A 744 -23.87 25.29 10.46
C LYS A 744 -24.25 26.74 10.78
N LYS A 745 -23.82 27.26 11.94
CA LYS A 745 -24.08 28.65 12.35
C LYS A 745 -23.59 29.64 11.30
N TRP A 746 -22.35 29.52 10.85
CA TRP A 746 -21.80 30.41 9.82
C TRP A 746 -22.58 30.38 8.49
N ILE A 747 -23.14 29.23 8.08
CA ILE A 747 -23.99 29.13 6.89
C ILE A 747 -25.39 29.72 7.16
N ASP A 748 -25.98 29.43 8.32
CA ASP A 748 -27.28 30.00 8.74
C ASP A 748 -27.19 31.54 8.84
N ASP A 749 -26.03 32.08 9.22
CA ASP A 749 -25.68 33.52 9.27
C ASP A 749 -25.33 34.11 7.86
N GLY A 750 -25.49 33.34 6.78
CA GLY A 750 -25.31 33.79 5.38
C GLY A 750 -23.97 33.46 4.72
N GLY A 751 -23.13 32.62 5.33
CA GLY A 751 -21.79 32.27 4.85
C GLY A 751 -21.76 31.46 3.54
N ASP A 752 -21.02 31.97 2.54
CA ASP A 752 -20.86 31.28 1.25
C ASP A 752 -19.84 30.12 1.32
N THR A 753 -20.36 28.90 1.37
CA THR A 753 -19.58 27.65 1.33
C THR A 753 -18.64 27.51 0.12
N SER A 754 -18.83 28.27 -0.97
CA SER A 754 -17.92 28.27 -2.11
C SER A 754 -16.52 28.77 -1.71
N LYS A 755 -16.44 29.76 -0.80
CA LYS A 755 -15.17 30.32 -0.31
C LYS A 755 -14.32 29.29 0.45
N LEU A 756 -14.95 28.32 1.12
CA LEU A 756 -14.26 27.21 1.76
C LEU A 756 -13.53 26.29 0.76
N PHE A 757 -13.73 26.44 -0.55
CA PHE A 757 -12.95 25.75 -1.58
C PHE A 757 -11.69 26.54 -2.02
N LYS A 758 -11.25 27.58 -1.31
CA LYS A 758 -9.91 28.18 -1.50
C LYS A 758 -8.76 27.25 -1.04
N GLY A 759 -9.03 26.27 -0.18
CA GLY A 759 -8.03 25.29 0.29
C GLY A 759 -8.49 24.53 1.53
N LYS A 760 -7.55 23.92 2.26
CA LYS A 760 -7.77 23.39 3.61
C LYS A 760 -7.62 24.50 4.65
N ILE A 761 -8.71 25.25 4.80
CA ILE A 761 -8.78 26.49 5.59
C ILE A 761 -9.95 26.43 6.59
N LYS A 762 -9.86 27.11 7.73
CA LYS A 762 -11.00 27.31 8.64
C LYS A 762 -11.78 28.56 8.27
N ILE A 763 -12.98 28.72 8.84
CA ILE A 763 -13.90 29.82 8.52
C ILE A 763 -13.25 31.18 8.84
N SER A 764 -12.50 31.30 9.93
CA SER A 764 -11.81 32.55 10.31
C SER A 764 -10.65 32.93 9.37
N ASP A 765 -10.11 32.01 8.57
CA ASP A 765 -9.05 32.33 7.61
C ASP A 765 -9.61 33.11 6.41
N LEU A 766 -10.93 33.09 6.19
CA LEU A 766 -11.57 33.71 5.04
C LEU A 766 -11.36 35.23 5.00
N GLU A 767 -11.32 35.89 6.15
CA GLU A 767 -11.06 37.33 6.24
C GLU A 767 -9.69 37.69 5.65
N ILE A 768 -8.65 36.91 5.98
CA ILE A 768 -7.31 37.08 5.41
C ILE A 768 -7.31 36.69 3.92
N LEU A 769 -7.91 35.56 3.57
CA LEU A 769 -7.86 35.01 2.22
C LEU A 769 -8.75 35.74 1.21
N ASP A 770 -9.69 36.58 1.66
CA ASP A 770 -10.49 37.48 0.81
C ASP A 770 -9.76 38.81 0.50
N THR A 771 -8.59 39.07 1.10
CA THR A 771 -7.69 40.17 0.72
C THR A 771 -6.71 39.84 -0.43
N LEU A 772 -6.76 38.59 -0.93
CA LEU A 772 -5.87 38.00 -1.96
C LEU A 772 -6.59 37.74 -3.29
#